data_AF-A0A558CAC1-F1
#
_entry.id   AF-A0A558CAC1-F1
#
_cell.length_a   1.000
_cell.length_b   1.000
_cell.length_c   1.000
_cell.angle_alpha   90.00
_cell.angle_beta   90.00
_cell.angle_gamma   90.00
#
_symmetry.space_group_name_H-M   'P 1'
#
loop_
_entity.id
_entity.type
_entity.pdbx_description
1 polymer ?
#
loop_
_entity_poly.entity_id
_entity_poly.type
_entity_poly.pdbx_seq_one_letter_code
_entity_poly.pdbx_strand_id
1 'polypeptide(L)'
;MRSCPGPSPPSRNCRCLPLRSRVMTELTRRLALMLTGPAPDDPRFTGEPVDLHQVRDEELGALLALAHRTRPGRQGPGPAAALAMKISFAIRERSPVLSPSACTELFGALAADEEPRRRQQLAAWAFLRCPEPDLPGLAAPAAILAREPGSSPLAQAALAKLAGEPVEREVMAALRDRFAEAPLVLAELAVLAGLGARERALAAEGHRFAVSPELAPLPDRADRLAAIGEYAAFARTALEAADARVAEIQAGRVPYRPEKAFTGEEADVVWRAATVALFRDEPWSGELLMRLLPGVAVAPTAAKTVPSQSACLALARAVETWPTPEAVAALRQAKRVVRHAGLAKKLDRLVRAAGKNLAGRPSLALRLPGPGTPTRAQLNTVARALEGGYALGTRYRYDEWAELVAGPVGPLLRRLVWDIEAASGRWLSVLPGPDGTLSTADGGSVPVPAGETAVRLWHPCGVPGPELEAWRDRVVALRLEQPFRQVFREHYQAGDGDLFAGHVVALRPLLGLAVREGWRLDRLDGELTREFGAWQLVLAVDGPLLPGAGGFGDIGPVRLRHREPDGLRPAAFTEAPAVLVSEGLRAVDLLVSVAAFGLEEDPGLRRDRRRWARLTALAERPLRDGARLRRAALERVLTGLPVSFGPRHVHIGPFAVHLATARVTRDGEPVAVEPQEGETAVPLPWLPYDERLLERVAHAVVTVAGKVGSSALWSPG
;
A
#
# COMPACT_ATOMS: atom_id res chain seq x y z
N MET A 1 38.65 -63.91 -23.37
CA MET A 1 39.74 -62.92 -23.49
C MET A 1 39.19 -61.67 -24.16
N ARG A 2 39.42 -60.50 -23.54
CA ARG A 2 39.61 -59.12 -24.06
C ARG A 2 39.28 -58.81 -25.54
N SER A 3 38.83 -57.65 -26.00
CA SER A 3 38.39 -56.33 -25.49
C SER A 3 37.96 -55.48 -26.72
N CYS A 4 37.25 -54.38 -26.48
CA CYS A 4 36.60 -53.42 -27.40
C CYS A 4 37.46 -52.79 -28.53
N PRO A 5 36.82 -52.00 -29.43
CA PRO A 5 36.83 -50.53 -29.27
C PRO A 5 35.42 -49.89 -29.40
N GLY A 6 35.24 -48.74 -28.75
CA GLY A 6 33.94 -48.04 -28.60
C GLY A 6 33.74 -46.79 -29.47
N PRO A 7 32.64 -46.03 -29.26
CA PRO A 7 32.45 -44.71 -29.86
C PRO A 7 32.24 -43.56 -28.85
N SER A 8 32.52 -42.35 -29.35
CA SER A 8 32.46 -41.02 -28.74
C SER A 8 31.04 -40.56 -28.28
N PRO A 9 30.91 -39.50 -27.44
CA PRO A 9 29.70 -39.20 -26.68
C PRO A 9 28.78 -38.15 -27.35
N PRO A 10 27.47 -38.11 -27.05
CA PRO A 10 26.62 -36.97 -27.34
C PRO A 10 26.45 -36.02 -26.15
N SER A 11 26.15 -34.78 -26.53
CA SER A 11 26.03 -33.53 -25.79
C SER A 11 25.10 -33.53 -24.57
N ARG A 12 25.53 -32.75 -23.56
CA ARG A 12 24.81 -32.44 -22.32
C ARG A 12 23.75 -31.33 -22.51
N ASN A 13 22.73 -31.40 -21.66
CA ASN A 13 21.86 -30.33 -21.15
C ASN A 13 20.46 -30.10 -21.79
N CYS A 14 19.54 -31.00 -21.48
CA CYS A 14 18.18 -30.64 -21.04
C CYS A 14 17.86 -31.47 -19.79
N ARG A 15 18.01 -30.89 -18.60
CA ARG A 15 17.56 -31.52 -17.35
C ARG A 15 16.08 -31.18 -17.15
N CYS A 16 15.21 -32.07 -17.59
CA CYS A 16 13.86 -32.16 -17.04
C CYS A 16 13.96 -32.59 -15.57
N LEU A 17 13.54 -31.74 -14.64
CA LEU A 17 13.34 -32.10 -13.24
C LEU A 17 12.02 -32.89 -13.11
N PRO A 18 12.00 -34.06 -12.46
CA PRO A 18 10.76 -34.81 -12.27
C PRO A 18 9.94 -34.22 -11.11
N LEU A 19 8.70 -33.83 -11.40
CA LEU A 19 7.67 -33.55 -10.41
C LEU A 19 7.35 -34.85 -9.64
N ARG A 20 7.95 -35.03 -8.47
CA ARG A 20 7.57 -36.10 -7.54
C ARG A 20 6.22 -35.77 -6.93
N SER A 21 5.26 -36.69 -7.01
CA SER A 21 4.07 -36.69 -6.14
C SER A 21 4.53 -36.77 -4.68
N ARG A 22 4.42 -35.65 -3.96
CA ARG A 22 4.82 -35.56 -2.54
C ARG A 22 3.64 -35.92 -1.65
N VAL A 23 3.88 -36.82 -0.70
CA VAL A 23 2.90 -37.28 0.30
C VAL A 23 2.54 -36.10 1.22
N MET A 24 1.25 -35.89 1.49
CA MET A 24 0.75 -34.86 2.42
C MET A 24 1.39 -35.00 3.81
N THR A 25 1.71 -33.87 4.46
CA THR A 25 2.18 -33.87 5.85
C THR A 25 1.13 -34.45 6.81
N GLU A 26 1.59 -34.96 7.96
CA GLU A 26 0.71 -35.45 9.02
C GLU A 26 -0.24 -34.36 9.54
N LEU A 27 0.23 -33.10 9.57
CA LEU A 27 -0.59 -31.94 9.91
C LEU A 27 -1.73 -31.78 8.90
N THR A 28 -1.46 -31.78 7.59
CA THR A 28 -2.51 -31.66 6.56
C THR A 28 -3.51 -32.81 6.62
N ARG A 29 -3.06 -34.04 6.89
CA ARG A 29 -3.94 -35.21 7.08
C ARG A 29 -4.86 -35.02 8.29
N ARG A 30 -4.32 -34.55 9.42
CA ARG A 30 -5.11 -34.23 10.62
C ARG A 30 -6.15 -33.15 10.34
N LEU A 31 -5.80 -32.10 9.59
CA LEU A 31 -6.73 -31.04 9.21
C LEU A 31 -7.83 -31.54 8.27
N ALA A 32 -7.51 -32.40 7.31
CA ALA A 32 -8.51 -33.04 6.46
C ALA A 32 -9.51 -33.85 7.31
N LEU A 33 -9.01 -34.65 8.26
CA LEU A 33 -9.84 -35.41 9.19
C LEU A 33 -10.71 -34.50 10.09
N MET A 34 -10.21 -33.33 10.49
CA MET A 34 -11.00 -32.34 11.23
C MET A 34 -12.17 -31.78 10.41
N LEU A 35 -12.00 -31.65 9.10
CA LEU A 35 -13.04 -31.14 8.20
C LEU A 35 -14.09 -32.20 7.82
N THR A 36 -13.72 -33.48 7.83
CA THR A 36 -14.56 -34.60 7.38
C THR A 36 -15.02 -35.54 8.51
N GLY A 37 -14.50 -35.36 9.73
CA GLY A 37 -14.67 -36.28 10.85
C GLY A 37 -16.02 -36.17 11.56
N PRO A 38 -16.52 -37.26 12.17
CA PRO A 38 -17.83 -37.30 12.80
C PRO A 38 -17.77 -36.90 14.30
N ALA A 39 -17.46 -35.64 14.63
CA ALA A 39 -17.84 -34.98 15.91
C ALA A 39 -17.10 -33.64 16.13
N PRO A 40 -17.78 -32.58 16.60
CA PRO A 40 -17.14 -31.33 17.03
C PRO A 40 -16.41 -31.41 18.39
N ASP A 41 -16.75 -32.38 19.26
CA ASP A 41 -16.29 -32.43 20.67
C ASP A 41 -15.26 -33.54 20.97
N ASP A 42 -14.59 -34.10 19.96
CA ASP A 42 -13.53 -35.10 20.18
C ASP A 42 -12.31 -34.44 20.88
N PRO A 43 -11.73 -35.05 21.93
CA PRO A 43 -10.54 -34.52 22.59
C PRO A 43 -9.30 -34.41 21.68
N ARG A 44 -9.32 -35.00 20.47
CA ARG A 44 -8.31 -34.80 19.42
C ARG A 44 -8.45 -33.44 18.71
N PHE A 45 -9.57 -32.75 18.90
CA PHE A 45 -9.92 -31.44 18.32
C PHE A 45 -9.93 -30.32 19.37
N THR A 46 -9.68 -30.63 20.65
CA THR A 46 -9.36 -29.66 21.71
C THR A 46 -7.84 -29.61 21.88
N GLY A 47 -7.24 -28.42 21.71
CA GLY A 47 -5.79 -28.23 21.74
C GLY A 47 -5.38 -26.81 21.36
N GLU A 48 -4.07 -26.55 21.32
CA GLU A 48 -3.53 -25.25 20.88
C GLU A 48 -4.05 -24.86 19.48
N PRO A 49 -4.21 -23.56 19.20
CA PRO A 49 -4.62 -23.08 17.88
C PRO A 49 -3.70 -23.65 16.78
N VAL A 50 -4.28 -24.25 15.75
CA VAL A 50 -3.52 -24.71 14.58
C VAL A 50 -2.87 -23.51 13.89
N ASP A 51 -1.54 -23.54 13.80
CA ASP A 51 -0.74 -22.63 13.00
C ASP A 51 -0.73 -23.08 11.52
N LEU A 52 -1.44 -22.33 10.68
CA LEU A 52 -1.53 -22.62 9.24
C LEU A 52 -0.27 -22.23 8.46
N HIS A 53 0.69 -21.51 9.03
CA HIS A 53 1.98 -21.22 8.37
C HIS A 53 2.84 -22.46 8.17
N GLN A 54 2.60 -23.50 8.97
CA GLN A 54 3.28 -24.80 8.84
C GLN A 54 2.73 -25.64 7.67
N VAL A 55 1.55 -25.30 7.15
CA VAL A 55 0.95 -25.97 5.99
C VAL A 55 1.50 -25.33 4.72
N ARG A 56 2.03 -26.13 3.80
CA ARG A 56 2.56 -25.62 2.52
C ARG A 56 1.42 -25.13 1.61
N ASP A 57 1.70 -24.22 0.67
CA ASP A 57 0.66 -23.66 -0.22
C ASP A 57 -0.06 -24.75 -1.03
N GLU A 58 0.68 -25.73 -1.55
CA GLU A 58 0.15 -26.91 -2.25
C GLU A 58 -0.86 -27.70 -1.38
N GLU A 59 -0.54 -27.89 -0.10
CA GLU A 59 -1.34 -28.64 0.86
C GLU A 59 -2.56 -27.84 1.33
N LEU A 60 -2.41 -26.53 1.44
CA LEU A 60 -3.50 -25.61 1.73
C LEU A 60 -4.54 -25.62 0.59
N GLY A 61 -4.07 -25.70 -0.66
CA GLY A 61 -4.92 -25.87 -1.84
C GLY A 61 -5.76 -27.15 -1.81
N ALA A 62 -5.18 -28.27 -1.38
CA ALA A 62 -5.88 -29.56 -1.25
C ALA A 62 -7.01 -29.52 -0.20
N LEU A 63 -6.87 -28.69 0.84
CA LEU A 63 -7.90 -28.55 1.88
C LEU A 63 -9.10 -27.70 1.44
N LEU A 64 -9.02 -26.95 0.33
CA LEU A 64 -10.05 -26.00 -0.09
C LEU A 64 -11.39 -26.69 -0.40
N ALA A 65 -11.38 -27.80 -1.12
CA ALA A 65 -12.59 -28.55 -1.46
C ALA A 65 -13.28 -29.14 -0.21
N LEU A 66 -12.50 -29.52 0.80
CA LEU A 66 -13.02 -29.97 2.09
C LEU A 66 -13.60 -28.80 2.89
N ALA A 67 -12.85 -27.71 3.01
CA ALA A 67 -13.29 -26.51 3.73
C ALA A 67 -14.57 -25.91 3.14
N HIS A 68 -14.74 -25.94 1.81
CA HIS A 68 -15.95 -25.49 1.14
C HIS A 68 -17.18 -26.31 1.55
N ARG A 69 -17.04 -27.64 1.65
CA ARG A 69 -18.13 -28.56 2.05
C ARG A 69 -18.55 -28.38 3.51
N THR A 70 -17.65 -27.92 4.39
CA THR A 70 -17.84 -27.83 5.85
C THR A 70 -18.31 -26.44 6.35
N ARG A 71 -18.63 -25.48 5.46
CA ARG A 71 -18.96 -24.10 5.87
C ARG A 71 -20.23 -23.96 6.72
N PRO A 72 -20.31 -22.93 7.59
CA PRO A 72 -21.33 -22.78 8.64
C PRO A 72 -22.78 -22.64 8.18
N GLY A 73 -23.06 -22.55 6.87
CA GLY A 73 -24.43 -22.70 6.35
C GLY A 73 -24.99 -24.12 6.49
N ARG A 74 -24.12 -25.14 6.69
CA ARG A 74 -24.48 -26.56 6.64
C ARG A 74 -24.47 -27.32 7.97
N GLN A 75 -23.69 -26.90 8.97
CA GLN A 75 -23.45 -27.70 10.20
C GLN A 75 -23.59 -26.93 11.53
N GLY A 76 -23.95 -25.64 11.51
CA GLY A 76 -23.97 -24.81 12.73
C GLY A 76 -22.56 -24.40 13.22
N PRO A 77 -22.46 -23.61 14.31
CA PRO A 77 -21.17 -23.22 14.88
C PRO A 77 -20.47 -24.44 15.51
N GLY A 78 -19.24 -24.74 15.07
CA GLY A 78 -18.42 -25.82 15.61
C GLY A 78 -16.96 -25.74 15.15
N PRO A 79 -16.04 -26.53 15.74
CA PRO A 79 -14.59 -26.45 15.44
C PRO A 79 -14.24 -26.69 13.97
N ALA A 80 -14.96 -27.58 13.28
CA ALA A 80 -14.75 -27.84 11.86
C ALA A 80 -15.16 -26.63 10.97
N ALA A 81 -16.26 -25.96 11.29
CA ALA A 81 -16.68 -24.73 10.61
C ALA A 81 -15.71 -23.57 10.89
N ALA A 82 -15.20 -23.46 12.12
CA ALA A 82 -14.17 -22.49 12.47
C ALA A 82 -12.85 -22.74 11.72
N LEU A 83 -12.43 -24.01 11.60
CA LEU A 83 -11.27 -24.41 10.81
C LEU A 83 -11.47 -24.12 9.31
N ALA A 84 -12.64 -24.45 8.75
CA ALA A 84 -12.97 -24.14 7.36
C ALA A 84 -12.90 -22.64 7.06
N MET A 85 -13.34 -21.80 8.02
CA MET A 85 -13.18 -20.35 7.93
C MET A 85 -11.71 -19.91 8.00
N LYS A 86 -10.91 -20.47 8.91
CA LYS A 86 -9.46 -20.19 8.99
C LYS A 86 -8.73 -20.56 7.71
N ILE A 87 -9.01 -21.74 7.14
CA ILE A 87 -8.44 -22.19 5.85
C ILE A 87 -8.85 -21.23 4.73
N SER A 88 -10.12 -20.81 4.70
CA SER A 88 -10.60 -19.84 3.71
C SER A 88 -9.87 -18.49 3.80
N PHE A 89 -9.58 -18.01 5.01
CA PHE A 89 -8.77 -16.81 5.23
C PHE A 89 -7.32 -16.99 4.80
N ALA A 90 -6.69 -18.11 5.17
CA ALA A 90 -5.32 -18.43 4.76
C ALA A 90 -5.20 -18.53 3.23
N ILE A 91 -6.17 -19.13 2.55
CA ILE A 91 -6.21 -19.21 1.07
C ILE A 91 -6.32 -17.82 0.46
N ARG A 92 -7.13 -16.92 1.03
CA ARG A 92 -7.21 -15.54 0.56
C ARG A 92 -5.87 -14.82 0.69
N GLU A 93 -5.24 -14.93 1.86
CA GLU A 93 -4.02 -14.18 2.18
C GLU A 93 -2.79 -14.71 1.44
N ARG A 94 -2.71 -16.03 1.24
CA ARG A 94 -1.57 -16.67 0.59
C ARG A 94 -1.77 -16.88 -0.91
N SER A 95 -3.02 -16.94 -1.38
CA SER A 95 -3.38 -17.23 -2.78
C SER A 95 -2.61 -18.42 -3.39
N PRO A 96 -2.68 -19.61 -2.77
CA PRO A 96 -1.84 -20.75 -3.14
C PRO A 96 -2.13 -21.28 -4.55
N VAL A 97 -1.10 -21.85 -5.18
CA VAL A 97 -1.22 -22.64 -6.42
C VAL A 97 -1.97 -23.94 -6.14
N LEU A 98 -2.94 -24.29 -6.99
CA LEU A 98 -3.73 -25.51 -6.88
C LEU A 98 -3.15 -26.63 -7.75
N SER A 99 -3.03 -27.82 -7.17
CA SER A 99 -2.73 -29.02 -7.96
C SER A 99 -3.90 -29.36 -8.90
N PRO A 100 -3.66 -30.11 -9.99
CA PRO A 100 -4.72 -30.52 -10.92
C PRO A 100 -5.84 -31.32 -10.23
N SER A 101 -5.48 -32.20 -9.28
CA SER A 101 -6.45 -32.97 -8.50
C SER A 101 -7.29 -32.09 -7.57
N ALA A 102 -6.66 -31.16 -6.84
CA ALA A 102 -7.37 -30.24 -5.94
C ALA A 102 -8.33 -29.32 -6.71
N CYS A 103 -7.92 -28.86 -7.90
CA CYS A 103 -8.78 -28.08 -8.79
C CYS A 103 -10.00 -28.90 -9.23
N THR A 104 -9.80 -30.16 -9.64
CA THR A 104 -10.88 -31.06 -10.09
C THR A 104 -11.85 -31.39 -8.96
N GLU A 105 -11.34 -31.72 -7.78
CA GLU A 105 -12.16 -31.97 -6.59
C GLU A 105 -13.00 -30.76 -6.19
N LEU A 106 -12.43 -29.56 -6.27
CA LEU A 106 -13.16 -28.32 -5.98
C LEU A 106 -14.25 -28.06 -7.02
N PHE A 107 -13.97 -28.23 -8.31
CA PHE A 107 -14.99 -28.10 -9.36
C PHE A 107 -16.15 -29.08 -9.14
N GLY A 108 -15.85 -30.33 -8.79
CA GLY A 108 -16.86 -31.33 -8.45
C GLY A 108 -17.69 -30.92 -7.21
N ALA A 109 -17.03 -30.45 -6.15
CA ALA A 109 -17.71 -29.97 -4.94
C ALA A 109 -18.62 -28.77 -5.24
N LEU A 110 -18.19 -27.83 -6.08
CA LEU A 110 -18.98 -26.67 -6.48
C LEU A 110 -20.17 -27.07 -7.36
N ALA A 111 -19.98 -27.98 -8.31
CA ALA A 111 -21.06 -28.41 -9.19
C ALA A 111 -22.14 -29.23 -8.46
N ALA A 112 -21.76 -29.94 -7.38
CA ALA A 112 -22.70 -30.70 -6.55
C ALA A 112 -23.41 -29.83 -5.48
N ASP A 113 -22.98 -28.59 -5.28
CA ASP A 113 -23.53 -27.71 -4.26
C ASP A 113 -24.83 -27.04 -4.76
N GLU A 114 -25.95 -27.28 -4.07
CA GLU A 114 -27.25 -26.70 -4.40
C GLU A 114 -27.40 -25.23 -3.96
N GLU A 115 -26.51 -24.71 -3.10
CA GLU A 115 -26.52 -23.30 -2.70
C GLU A 115 -25.76 -22.43 -3.71
N PRO A 116 -26.43 -21.51 -4.43
CA PRO A 116 -25.89 -20.89 -5.65
C PRO A 116 -24.86 -19.76 -5.41
N ARG A 117 -24.45 -19.49 -4.16
CA ARG A 117 -23.70 -18.25 -3.89
C ARG A 117 -22.23 -18.36 -4.30
N ARG A 118 -21.92 -17.74 -5.45
CA ARG A 118 -20.56 -17.40 -5.93
C ARG A 118 -19.70 -18.58 -6.39
N ARG A 119 -20.33 -19.72 -6.69
CA ARG A 119 -19.64 -20.94 -7.15
C ARG A 119 -18.90 -20.73 -8.47
N GLN A 120 -19.48 -19.95 -9.37
CA GLN A 120 -18.89 -19.59 -10.65
C GLN A 120 -17.57 -18.81 -10.49
N GLN A 121 -17.55 -17.80 -9.61
CA GLN A 121 -16.34 -17.01 -9.35
C GLN A 121 -15.25 -17.85 -8.68
N LEU A 122 -15.61 -18.73 -7.73
CA LEU A 122 -14.65 -19.60 -7.07
C LEU A 122 -14.05 -20.65 -8.02
N ALA A 123 -14.85 -21.19 -8.95
CA ALA A 123 -14.36 -22.08 -10.00
C ALA A 123 -13.40 -21.36 -10.96
N ALA A 124 -13.76 -20.16 -11.44
CA ALA A 124 -12.87 -19.34 -12.27
C ALA A 124 -11.57 -18.96 -11.55
N TRP A 125 -11.66 -18.61 -10.26
CA TRP A 125 -10.51 -18.35 -9.40
C TRP A 125 -9.60 -19.57 -9.31
N ALA A 126 -10.15 -20.75 -9.02
CA ALA A 126 -9.40 -21.99 -8.90
C ALA A 126 -8.69 -22.37 -10.21
N PHE A 127 -9.37 -22.21 -11.33
CA PHE A 127 -8.80 -22.45 -12.66
C PHE A 127 -7.56 -21.57 -12.95
N LEU A 128 -7.59 -20.30 -12.54
CA LEU A 128 -6.44 -19.41 -12.68
C LEU A 128 -5.24 -19.81 -11.81
N ARG A 129 -5.47 -20.48 -10.68
CA ARG A 129 -4.42 -20.94 -9.75
C ARG A 129 -3.93 -22.36 -10.05
N CYS A 130 -4.52 -23.04 -11.02
CA CYS A 130 -4.05 -24.35 -11.45
C CYS A 130 -3.17 -24.20 -12.70
N PRO A 131 -1.86 -24.49 -12.66
CA PRO A 131 -0.97 -24.31 -13.82
C PRO A 131 -1.24 -25.36 -14.90
N GLU A 132 -1.53 -26.60 -14.51
CA GLU A 132 -1.75 -27.75 -15.40
C GLU A 132 -3.14 -28.39 -15.18
N PRO A 133 -4.24 -27.67 -15.44
CA PRO A 133 -5.58 -28.18 -15.17
C PRO A 133 -5.93 -29.42 -16.01
N ASP A 134 -6.58 -30.41 -15.41
CA ASP A 134 -7.17 -31.55 -16.11
C ASP A 134 -8.45 -31.11 -16.86
N LEU A 135 -8.27 -30.48 -18.02
CA LEU A 135 -9.37 -29.91 -18.80
C LEU A 135 -10.53 -30.92 -19.05
N PRO A 136 -10.27 -32.20 -19.43
CA PRO A 136 -11.32 -33.22 -19.49
C PRO A 136 -12.09 -33.40 -18.17
N GLY A 137 -11.39 -33.50 -17.04
CA GLY A 137 -11.99 -33.64 -15.71
C GLY A 137 -12.82 -32.43 -15.27
N LEU A 138 -12.50 -31.24 -15.79
CA LEU A 138 -13.22 -29.99 -15.47
C LEU A 138 -14.46 -29.73 -16.34
N ALA A 139 -14.53 -30.33 -17.54
CA ALA A 139 -15.55 -29.97 -18.54
C ALA A 139 -17.00 -30.17 -18.05
N ALA A 140 -17.31 -31.33 -17.46
CA ALA A 140 -18.66 -31.63 -16.99
C ALA A 140 -19.09 -30.75 -15.78
N PRO A 141 -18.29 -30.60 -14.71
CA PRO A 141 -18.58 -29.64 -13.64
C PRO A 141 -18.70 -28.19 -14.14
N ALA A 142 -17.84 -27.77 -15.07
CA ALA A 142 -17.90 -26.44 -15.66
C ALA A 142 -19.22 -26.22 -16.43
N ALA A 143 -19.72 -27.25 -17.12
CA ALA A 143 -21.00 -27.21 -17.82
C ALA A 143 -22.20 -26.96 -16.90
N ILE A 144 -22.20 -27.57 -15.71
CA ILE A 144 -23.23 -27.36 -14.68
C ILE A 144 -23.15 -25.91 -14.20
N LEU A 145 -21.97 -25.49 -13.76
CA LEU A 145 -21.76 -24.16 -13.20
C LEU A 145 -22.01 -23.03 -14.22
N ALA A 146 -21.71 -23.24 -15.51
CA ALA A 146 -21.89 -22.24 -16.55
C ALA A 146 -23.35 -21.95 -16.88
N ARG A 147 -24.23 -22.96 -16.78
CA ARG A 147 -25.67 -22.83 -17.08
C ARG A 147 -26.47 -22.21 -15.95
N GLU A 148 -25.91 -22.19 -14.75
CA GLU A 148 -26.59 -21.60 -13.61
C GLU A 148 -26.76 -20.08 -13.79
N PRO A 149 -27.97 -19.55 -13.58
CA PRO A 149 -28.18 -18.11 -13.55
C PRO A 149 -27.43 -17.51 -12.35
N GLY A 150 -26.26 -16.95 -12.60
CA GLY A 150 -25.40 -16.38 -11.58
C GLY A 150 -25.20 -14.88 -11.68
N SER A 151 -24.35 -14.37 -10.78
CA SER A 151 -24.05 -12.94 -10.60
C SER A 151 -22.88 -12.43 -11.42
N SER A 152 -22.08 -13.31 -12.06
CA SER A 152 -20.95 -12.91 -12.90
C SER A 152 -21.11 -13.44 -14.32
N PRO A 153 -21.47 -12.59 -15.31
CA PRO A 153 -21.55 -13.01 -16.71
C PRO A 153 -20.19 -13.45 -17.25
N LEU A 154 -19.10 -12.86 -16.74
CA LEU A 154 -17.75 -13.19 -17.19
C LEU A 154 -17.31 -14.57 -16.67
N ALA A 155 -17.66 -14.92 -15.43
CA ALA A 155 -17.37 -16.26 -14.90
C ALA A 155 -18.16 -17.33 -15.66
N GLN A 156 -19.43 -17.06 -16.01
CA GLN A 156 -20.22 -17.94 -16.88
C GLN A 156 -19.55 -18.13 -18.25
N ALA A 157 -19.14 -17.04 -18.90
CA ALA A 157 -18.47 -17.11 -20.20
C ALA A 157 -17.14 -17.89 -20.15
N ALA A 158 -16.39 -17.79 -19.05
CA ALA A 158 -15.16 -18.56 -18.83
C ALA A 158 -15.44 -20.06 -18.62
N LEU A 159 -16.41 -20.41 -17.78
CA LEU A 159 -16.79 -21.79 -17.50
C LEU A 159 -17.44 -22.46 -18.71
N ALA A 160 -18.24 -21.72 -19.48
CA ALA A 160 -18.84 -22.22 -20.71
C ALA A 160 -17.75 -22.54 -21.75
N LYS A 161 -16.68 -21.72 -21.82
CA LYS A 161 -15.50 -22.02 -22.66
C LYS A 161 -14.80 -23.31 -22.25
N LEU A 162 -14.69 -23.56 -20.94
CA LEU A 162 -14.10 -24.80 -20.40
C LEU A 162 -14.97 -26.03 -20.64
N ALA A 163 -16.29 -25.86 -20.60
CA ALA A 163 -17.26 -26.93 -20.82
C ALA A 163 -17.32 -27.41 -22.29
N GLY A 164 -16.83 -26.58 -23.23
CA GLY A 164 -16.78 -26.89 -24.65
C GLY A 164 -17.79 -26.12 -25.49
N GLU A 165 -17.61 -26.19 -26.82
CA GLU A 165 -18.30 -25.34 -27.80
C GLU A 165 -19.85 -25.35 -27.72
N PRO A 166 -20.54 -26.49 -27.51
CA PRO A 166 -22.00 -26.50 -27.43
C PRO A 166 -22.52 -25.65 -26.26
N VAL A 167 -21.88 -25.78 -25.09
CA VAL A 167 -22.24 -25.06 -23.87
C VAL A 167 -21.86 -23.59 -23.99
N GLU A 168 -20.71 -23.30 -24.58
CA GLU A 168 -20.29 -21.94 -24.90
C GLU A 168 -21.34 -21.20 -25.74
N ARG A 169 -21.81 -21.83 -26.82
CA ARG A 169 -22.80 -21.22 -27.72
C ARG A 169 -24.14 -20.96 -27.02
N GLU A 170 -24.60 -21.93 -26.23
CA GLU A 170 -25.83 -21.86 -25.43
C GLU A 170 -25.75 -20.70 -24.41
N VAL A 171 -24.72 -20.69 -23.57
CA VAL A 171 -24.57 -19.71 -22.49
C VAL A 171 -24.32 -18.31 -23.04
N MET A 172 -23.50 -18.17 -24.09
CA MET A 172 -23.25 -16.86 -24.72
C MET A 172 -24.49 -16.30 -25.43
N ALA A 173 -25.39 -17.14 -25.95
CA ALA A 173 -26.69 -16.69 -26.44
C ALA A 173 -27.58 -16.20 -25.28
N ALA A 174 -27.70 -16.99 -24.22
CA ALA A 174 -28.50 -16.63 -23.05
C ALA A 174 -28.01 -15.32 -22.37
N LEU A 175 -26.69 -15.12 -22.30
CA LEU A 175 -26.09 -13.88 -21.80
C LEU A 175 -26.41 -12.69 -22.70
N ARG A 176 -26.36 -12.85 -24.03
CA ARG A 176 -26.74 -11.77 -24.97
C ARG A 176 -28.19 -11.37 -24.80
N ASP A 177 -29.10 -12.34 -24.66
CA ASP A 177 -30.53 -12.07 -24.46
C ASP A 177 -30.77 -11.40 -23.10
N ARG A 178 -30.12 -11.88 -22.03
CA ARG A 178 -30.22 -11.31 -20.68
C ARG A 178 -29.74 -9.86 -20.60
N PHE A 179 -28.72 -9.49 -21.37
CA PHE A 179 -28.09 -8.18 -21.35
C PHE A 179 -28.38 -7.34 -22.61
N ALA A 180 -29.48 -7.62 -23.32
CA ALA A 180 -29.88 -6.92 -24.54
C ALA A 180 -29.90 -5.38 -24.39
N GLU A 181 -30.32 -4.88 -23.23
CA GLU A 181 -30.40 -3.45 -22.90
C GLU A 181 -29.14 -2.87 -22.24
N ALA A 182 -28.05 -3.64 -22.17
CA ALA A 182 -26.79 -3.26 -21.53
C ALA A 182 -25.62 -3.33 -22.54
N PRO A 183 -25.53 -2.38 -23.49
CA PRO A 183 -24.63 -2.51 -24.64
C PRO A 183 -23.14 -2.53 -24.26
N LEU A 184 -22.72 -1.95 -23.12
CA LEU A 184 -21.34 -2.09 -22.65
C LEU A 184 -21.03 -3.53 -22.22
N VAL A 185 -22.00 -4.25 -21.63
CA VAL A 185 -21.85 -5.66 -21.27
C VAL A 185 -21.78 -6.52 -22.53
N LEU A 186 -22.64 -6.26 -23.52
CA LEU A 186 -22.61 -6.97 -24.80
C LEU A 186 -21.28 -6.76 -25.55
N ALA A 187 -20.77 -5.53 -25.56
CA ALA A 187 -19.48 -5.22 -26.17
C ALA A 187 -18.32 -5.97 -25.47
N GLU A 188 -18.34 -6.05 -24.14
CA GLU A 188 -17.35 -6.84 -23.40
C GLU A 188 -17.45 -8.34 -23.72
N LEU A 189 -18.66 -8.90 -23.72
CA LEU A 189 -18.90 -10.30 -24.06
C LEU A 189 -18.45 -10.64 -25.49
N ALA A 190 -18.59 -9.71 -26.43
CA ALA A 190 -18.13 -9.88 -27.81
C ALA A 190 -16.60 -9.98 -27.88
N VAL A 191 -15.88 -9.15 -27.13
CA VAL A 191 -14.41 -9.23 -27.05
C VAL A 191 -13.98 -10.53 -26.40
N LEU A 192 -14.63 -10.91 -25.29
CA LEU A 192 -14.33 -12.17 -24.59
C LEU A 192 -14.60 -13.41 -25.43
N ALA A 193 -15.56 -13.38 -26.36
CA ALA A 193 -15.84 -14.50 -27.27
C ALA A 193 -14.61 -14.88 -28.13
N GLY A 194 -13.73 -13.92 -28.44
CA GLY A 194 -12.46 -14.15 -29.13
C GLY A 194 -11.33 -14.69 -28.26
N LEU A 195 -11.48 -14.68 -26.93
CA LEU A 195 -10.42 -15.05 -25.98
C LEU A 195 -10.56 -16.49 -25.48
N GLY A 196 -9.44 -17.04 -24.97
CA GLY A 196 -9.39 -18.35 -24.33
C GLY A 196 -10.02 -18.36 -22.92
N ALA A 197 -10.15 -19.56 -22.34
CA ALA A 197 -10.78 -19.74 -21.03
C ALA A 197 -10.04 -19.01 -19.90
N ARG A 198 -8.70 -18.95 -19.95
CA ARG A 198 -7.87 -18.31 -18.92
C ARG A 198 -8.04 -16.80 -18.94
N GLU A 199 -8.02 -16.19 -20.11
CA GLU A 199 -8.22 -14.76 -20.31
C GLU A 199 -9.63 -14.34 -19.85
N ARG A 200 -10.65 -15.14 -20.16
CA ARG A 200 -12.03 -14.91 -19.68
C ARG A 200 -12.12 -15.01 -18.16
N ALA A 201 -11.50 -16.04 -17.56
CA ALA A 201 -11.46 -16.20 -16.10
C ALA A 201 -10.74 -15.03 -15.42
N LEU A 202 -9.65 -14.52 -16.03
CA LEU A 202 -8.90 -13.36 -15.55
C LEU A 202 -9.77 -12.08 -15.55
N ALA A 203 -10.54 -11.87 -16.62
CA ALA A 203 -11.48 -10.75 -16.67
C ALA A 203 -12.54 -10.86 -15.56
N ALA A 204 -13.05 -12.08 -15.30
CA ALA A 204 -14.08 -12.39 -14.31
C ALA A 204 -13.67 -12.22 -12.85
N GLU A 205 -12.37 -12.26 -12.55
CA GLU A 205 -11.84 -12.21 -11.19
C GLU A 205 -12.07 -10.87 -10.47
N GLY A 206 -12.27 -9.78 -11.21
CA GLY A 206 -12.42 -8.45 -10.64
C GLY A 206 -13.85 -8.01 -10.52
N HIS A 207 -14.21 -7.60 -9.31
CA HIS A 207 -15.43 -6.89 -9.03
C HIS A 207 -15.13 -5.58 -8.29
N ARG A 208 -15.93 -4.55 -8.56
CA ARG A 208 -15.84 -3.24 -7.90
C ARG A 208 -16.06 -3.29 -6.38
N PHE A 209 -16.63 -4.38 -5.87
CA PHE A 209 -16.81 -4.66 -4.45
C PHE A 209 -16.09 -5.96 -4.09
N ALA A 210 -15.30 -5.95 -3.01
CA ALA A 210 -14.54 -7.11 -2.55
C ALA A 210 -15.44 -8.35 -2.41
N VAL A 211 -15.07 -9.43 -3.09
CA VAL A 211 -15.89 -10.63 -3.23
C VAL A 211 -15.42 -11.67 -2.23
N SER A 212 -16.20 -11.85 -1.17
CA SER A 212 -16.05 -12.96 -0.22
C SER A 212 -14.78 -12.95 0.64
N PRO A 213 -14.78 -13.65 1.79
CA PRO A 213 -13.57 -13.94 2.56
C PRO A 213 -12.49 -14.74 1.82
N GLU A 214 -12.75 -15.22 0.59
CA GLU A 214 -12.01 -16.33 -0.03
C GLU A 214 -11.34 -16.01 -1.38
N LEU A 215 -11.74 -14.93 -2.04
CA LEU A 215 -11.37 -14.67 -3.43
C LEU A 215 -10.54 -13.38 -3.53
N ALA A 216 -9.30 -13.43 -3.05
CA ALA A 216 -8.34 -12.39 -3.38
C ALA A 216 -8.02 -12.48 -4.89
N PRO A 217 -8.10 -11.37 -5.65
CA PRO A 217 -7.69 -11.36 -7.04
C PRO A 217 -6.19 -11.62 -7.17
N LEU A 218 -5.72 -12.09 -8.34
CA LEU A 218 -4.30 -12.21 -8.61
C LEU A 218 -3.61 -10.86 -8.42
N PRO A 219 -2.45 -10.80 -7.72
CA PRO A 219 -1.73 -9.55 -7.51
C PRO A 219 -1.38 -8.84 -8.82
N ASP A 220 -1.08 -9.61 -9.87
CA ASP A 220 -0.73 -9.16 -11.22
C ASP A 220 -1.94 -9.18 -12.18
N ARG A 221 -3.17 -9.27 -11.68
CA ARG A 221 -4.38 -9.32 -12.52
C ARG A 221 -4.46 -8.13 -13.48
N ALA A 222 -4.22 -6.92 -12.98
CA ALA A 222 -4.31 -5.70 -13.78
C ALA A 222 -3.28 -5.71 -14.93
N ASP A 223 -2.06 -6.19 -14.64
CA ASP A 223 -0.98 -6.35 -15.62
C ASP A 223 -1.37 -7.36 -16.71
N ARG A 224 -1.75 -8.57 -16.32
CA ARG A 224 -2.17 -9.62 -17.26
C ARG A 224 -3.36 -9.21 -18.11
N LEU A 225 -4.34 -8.51 -17.53
CA LEU A 225 -5.53 -8.06 -18.26
C LEU A 225 -5.18 -6.92 -19.22
N ALA A 226 -4.28 -6.02 -18.82
CA ALA A 226 -3.76 -4.93 -19.64
C ALA A 226 -2.82 -5.38 -20.77
N ALA A 227 -2.26 -6.58 -20.66
CA ALA A 227 -1.43 -7.21 -21.69
C ALA A 227 -2.26 -7.86 -22.82
N ILE A 228 -3.56 -8.11 -22.61
CA ILE A 228 -4.46 -8.59 -23.66
C ILE A 228 -4.83 -7.41 -24.57
N GLY A 229 -4.19 -7.34 -25.75
CA GLY A 229 -4.31 -6.21 -26.67
C GLY A 229 -5.76 -5.90 -27.07
N GLU A 230 -6.56 -6.93 -27.33
CA GLU A 230 -7.98 -6.82 -27.67
C GLU A 230 -8.79 -6.21 -26.52
N TYR A 231 -8.47 -6.59 -25.28
CA TYR A 231 -9.15 -6.07 -24.08
C TYR A 231 -8.71 -4.64 -23.76
N ALA A 232 -7.45 -4.29 -23.99
CA ALA A 232 -6.95 -2.92 -23.86
C ALA A 232 -7.60 -1.99 -24.90
N ALA A 233 -7.75 -2.44 -26.15
CA ALA A 233 -8.48 -1.69 -27.18
C ALA A 233 -9.96 -1.51 -26.81
N PHE A 234 -10.61 -2.56 -26.31
CA PHE A 234 -11.98 -2.50 -25.78
C PHE A 234 -12.12 -1.52 -24.61
N ALA A 235 -11.16 -1.47 -23.69
CA ALA A 235 -11.22 -0.57 -22.54
C ALA A 235 -11.37 0.90 -22.98
N ARG A 236 -10.67 1.30 -24.05
CA ARG A 236 -10.81 2.64 -24.63
C ARG A 236 -12.22 2.86 -25.19
N THR A 237 -12.68 1.98 -26.07
CA THR A 237 -13.98 2.15 -26.74
C THR A 237 -15.15 2.12 -25.75
N ALA A 238 -15.06 1.30 -24.71
CA ALA A 238 -16.06 1.24 -23.63
C ALA A 238 -16.13 2.56 -22.83
N LEU A 239 -14.99 3.17 -22.53
CA LEU A 239 -14.94 4.46 -21.83
C LEU A 239 -15.40 5.62 -22.72
N GLU A 240 -15.04 5.62 -24.00
CA GLU A 240 -15.52 6.60 -24.98
C GLU A 240 -17.05 6.49 -25.15
N ALA A 241 -17.60 5.28 -25.23
CA ALA A 241 -19.04 5.05 -25.28
C ALA A 241 -19.76 5.49 -23.99
N ALA A 242 -19.15 5.29 -22.82
CA ALA A 242 -19.66 5.79 -21.55
C ALA A 242 -19.65 7.33 -21.48
N ASP A 243 -18.57 7.97 -21.93
CA ASP A 243 -18.44 9.44 -22.01
C ASP A 243 -19.49 10.03 -22.95
N ALA A 244 -19.63 9.46 -24.16
CA ALA A 244 -20.64 9.87 -25.13
C ALA A 244 -22.06 9.77 -24.56
N ARG A 245 -22.42 8.64 -23.93
CA ARG A 245 -23.74 8.48 -23.29
C ARG A 245 -23.99 9.55 -22.23
N VAL A 246 -23.02 9.83 -21.37
CA VAL A 246 -23.15 10.86 -20.33
C VAL A 246 -23.26 12.25 -20.96
N ALA A 247 -22.49 12.55 -22.01
CA ALA A 247 -22.57 13.81 -22.74
C ALA A 247 -23.96 14.03 -23.37
N GLU A 248 -24.56 13.00 -23.97
CA GLU A 248 -25.94 13.07 -24.52
C GLU A 248 -26.98 13.37 -23.44
N ILE A 249 -26.85 12.78 -22.25
CA ILE A 249 -27.71 13.07 -21.10
C ILE A 249 -27.50 14.52 -20.62
N GLN A 250 -26.25 14.95 -20.54
CA GLN A 250 -25.90 16.31 -20.08
C GLN A 250 -26.39 17.39 -21.07
N ALA A 251 -26.36 17.10 -22.36
CA ALA A 251 -26.89 17.95 -23.42
C ALA A 251 -28.42 17.93 -23.53
N GLY A 252 -29.12 17.08 -22.77
CA GLY A 252 -30.57 16.92 -22.84
C GLY A 252 -31.09 16.20 -24.09
N ARG A 253 -30.20 15.58 -24.89
CA ARG A 253 -30.56 14.79 -26.09
C ARG A 253 -31.13 13.42 -25.70
N VAL A 254 -30.67 12.86 -24.57
CA VAL A 254 -31.27 11.68 -23.94
C VAL A 254 -32.01 12.11 -22.66
N PRO A 255 -33.28 11.70 -22.46
CA PRO A 255 -34.03 12.07 -21.26
C PRO A 255 -33.32 11.64 -19.97
N TYR A 256 -33.10 12.60 -19.08
CA TYR A 256 -32.48 12.33 -17.78
C TYR A 256 -33.42 11.51 -16.88
N ARG A 257 -32.95 10.33 -16.47
CA ARG A 257 -33.58 9.49 -15.44
C ARG A 257 -32.58 9.26 -14.30
N PRO A 258 -32.87 9.71 -13.07
CA PRO A 258 -31.96 9.53 -11.94
C PRO A 258 -31.52 8.07 -11.78
N GLU A 259 -30.21 7.86 -11.64
CA GLU A 259 -29.57 6.56 -11.41
C GLU A 259 -29.73 5.50 -12.50
N LYS A 260 -30.29 5.85 -13.67
CA LYS A 260 -30.59 4.89 -14.75
C LYS A 260 -29.66 4.99 -15.95
N ALA A 261 -28.61 5.82 -15.91
CA ALA A 261 -27.69 5.95 -17.05
C ALA A 261 -26.83 4.69 -17.30
N PHE A 262 -26.61 3.88 -16.25
CA PHE A 262 -25.85 2.63 -16.30
C PHE A 262 -26.44 1.59 -15.35
N THR A 263 -26.47 0.33 -15.77
CA THR A 263 -26.79 -0.80 -14.89
C THR A 263 -25.63 -1.10 -13.91
N GLY A 264 -25.84 -2.03 -12.98
CA GLY A 264 -24.77 -2.47 -12.07
C GLY A 264 -23.63 -3.15 -12.81
N GLU A 265 -23.97 -3.95 -13.81
CA GLU A 265 -23.07 -4.72 -14.66
C GLU A 265 -22.31 -3.81 -15.63
N GLU A 266 -22.97 -2.82 -16.25
CA GLU A 266 -22.27 -1.80 -17.06
C GLU A 266 -21.26 -1.00 -16.22
N ALA A 267 -21.60 -0.69 -14.96
CA ALA A 267 -20.64 -0.05 -14.05
C ALA A 267 -19.43 -0.94 -13.72
N ASP A 268 -19.60 -2.27 -13.69
CA ASP A 268 -18.48 -3.21 -13.55
C ASP A 268 -17.60 -3.21 -14.81
N VAL A 269 -18.18 -3.09 -16.01
CA VAL A 269 -17.43 -2.91 -17.27
C VAL A 269 -16.61 -1.63 -17.23
N VAL A 270 -17.24 -0.50 -16.87
CA VAL A 270 -16.58 0.80 -16.75
C VAL A 270 -15.43 0.74 -15.73
N TRP A 271 -15.61 0.05 -14.61
CA TRP A 271 -14.54 -0.15 -13.63
C TRP A 271 -13.36 -0.93 -14.21
N ARG A 272 -13.59 -2.05 -14.92
CA ARG A 272 -12.51 -2.85 -15.53
C ARG A 272 -11.79 -2.05 -16.62
N ALA A 273 -12.53 -1.38 -17.49
CA ALA A 273 -11.99 -0.54 -18.55
C ALA A 273 -11.12 0.60 -17.99
N ALA A 274 -11.62 1.33 -16.98
CA ALA A 274 -10.85 2.38 -16.30
C ALA A 274 -9.62 1.82 -15.59
N THR A 275 -9.73 0.63 -14.98
CA THR A 275 -8.59 -0.05 -14.34
C THR A 275 -7.47 -0.33 -15.35
N VAL A 276 -7.80 -0.86 -16.53
CA VAL A 276 -6.81 -1.12 -17.59
C VAL A 276 -6.16 0.17 -18.09
N ALA A 277 -6.97 1.20 -18.38
CA ALA A 277 -6.46 2.48 -18.88
C ALA A 277 -5.53 3.19 -17.87
N LEU A 278 -5.91 3.21 -16.59
CA LEU A 278 -5.14 3.84 -15.52
C LEU A 278 -3.93 3.02 -15.08
N PHE A 279 -4.01 1.69 -15.15
CA PHE A 279 -2.86 0.81 -14.90
C PHE A 279 -1.76 1.09 -15.92
N ARG A 280 -2.14 1.17 -17.20
CA ARG A 280 -1.27 1.45 -18.34
C ARG A 280 -0.84 2.92 -18.46
N ASP A 281 -1.39 3.80 -17.63
CA ASP A 281 -1.17 5.25 -17.70
C ASP A 281 -1.40 5.83 -19.11
N GLU A 282 -2.49 5.41 -19.75
CA GLU A 282 -2.80 5.76 -21.14
C GLU A 282 -2.97 7.29 -21.32
N PRO A 283 -2.30 7.93 -22.30
CA PRO A 283 -2.30 9.40 -22.45
C PRO A 283 -3.70 10.03 -22.62
N TRP A 284 -4.61 9.32 -23.29
CA TRP A 284 -5.98 9.78 -23.54
C TRP A 284 -6.89 9.69 -22.30
N SER A 285 -6.50 8.91 -21.29
CA SER A 285 -7.37 8.58 -20.15
C SER A 285 -7.67 9.79 -19.26
N GLY A 286 -6.69 10.68 -19.08
CA GLY A 286 -6.82 11.86 -18.23
C GLY A 286 -7.91 12.82 -18.72
N GLU A 287 -7.87 13.20 -19.99
CA GLU A 287 -8.84 14.11 -20.60
C GLU A 287 -10.25 13.49 -20.61
N LEU A 288 -10.36 12.22 -20.96
CA LEU A 288 -11.63 11.49 -20.95
C LEU A 288 -12.25 11.48 -19.54
N LEU A 289 -11.47 11.14 -18.51
CA LEU A 289 -11.97 11.11 -17.13
C LEU A 289 -12.34 12.50 -16.62
N MET A 290 -11.64 13.56 -17.05
CA MET A 290 -12.00 14.94 -16.72
C MET A 290 -13.39 15.35 -17.23
N ARG A 291 -13.90 14.71 -18.29
CA ARG A 291 -15.28 14.90 -18.80
C ARG A 291 -16.26 13.93 -18.15
N LEU A 292 -15.98 12.63 -18.24
CA LEU A 292 -16.88 11.56 -17.83
C LEU A 292 -17.18 11.58 -16.33
N LEU A 293 -16.17 11.74 -15.49
CA LEU A 293 -16.29 11.57 -14.03
C LEU A 293 -17.12 12.69 -13.38
N PRO A 294 -16.93 13.99 -13.72
CA PRO A 294 -17.84 15.05 -13.30
C PRO A 294 -19.23 14.91 -13.93
N GLY A 295 -19.32 14.53 -15.20
CA GLY A 295 -20.59 14.37 -15.92
C GLY A 295 -21.49 13.31 -15.30
N VAL A 296 -20.94 12.20 -14.80
CA VAL A 296 -21.75 11.15 -14.14
C VAL A 296 -22.05 11.50 -12.67
N ALA A 297 -21.38 12.49 -12.09
CA ALA A 297 -21.49 12.88 -10.67
C ALA A 297 -22.53 13.99 -10.40
N VAL A 298 -23.17 14.55 -11.44
CA VAL A 298 -24.15 15.63 -11.29
C VAL A 298 -25.27 15.51 -12.33
N ALA A 299 -26.51 15.81 -11.94
CA ALA A 299 -27.63 15.90 -12.88
C ALA A 299 -27.45 17.09 -13.86
N PRO A 300 -27.97 17.00 -15.10
CA PRO A 300 -28.03 18.14 -16.02
C PRO A 300 -28.93 19.29 -15.51
N THR A 301 -29.83 18.98 -14.57
CA THR A 301 -30.78 19.94 -13.99
C THR A 301 -30.30 20.43 -12.62
N ALA A 302 -31.10 21.27 -11.95
CA ALA A 302 -30.86 21.69 -10.56
C ALA A 302 -31.01 20.55 -9.52
N ALA A 303 -31.50 19.37 -9.94
CA ALA A 303 -31.79 18.27 -9.03
C ALA A 303 -30.55 17.79 -8.25
N LYS A 304 -30.75 17.39 -7.00
CA LYS A 304 -29.70 16.79 -6.13
C LYS A 304 -29.55 15.29 -6.36
N THR A 305 -29.66 14.87 -7.62
CA THR A 305 -29.56 13.49 -8.08
C THR A 305 -28.38 13.35 -9.05
N VAL A 306 -28.10 12.13 -9.52
CA VAL A 306 -27.01 11.86 -10.45
C VAL A 306 -27.42 10.88 -11.55
N PRO A 307 -26.78 10.91 -12.73
CA PRO A 307 -26.99 9.92 -13.79
C PRO A 307 -26.77 8.48 -13.34
N SER A 308 -25.69 8.19 -12.59
CA SER A 308 -25.44 6.86 -12.02
C SER A 308 -24.43 6.90 -10.86
N GLN A 309 -24.88 6.61 -9.63
CA GLN A 309 -23.97 6.43 -8.50
C GLN A 309 -23.01 5.24 -8.72
N SER A 310 -23.51 4.18 -9.34
CA SER A 310 -22.78 2.95 -9.66
C SER A 310 -21.56 3.22 -10.52
N ALA A 311 -21.73 3.92 -11.65
CA ALA A 311 -20.65 4.23 -12.57
C ALA A 311 -19.69 5.29 -11.99
N CYS A 312 -20.21 6.28 -11.26
CA CYS A 312 -19.38 7.26 -10.57
C CYS A 312 -18.44 6.60 -9.54
N LEU A 313 -18.96 5.68 -8.72
CA LEU A 313 -18.16 4.96 -7.73
C LEU A 313 -17.21 3.96 -8.39
N ALA A 314 -17.61 3.32 -9.49
CA ALA A 314 -16.73 2.46 -10.29
C ALA A 314 -15.49 3.22 -10.76
N LEU A 315 -15.67 4.36 -11.43
CA LEU A 315 -14.56 5.22 -11.88
C LEU A 315 -13.73 5.71 -10.69
N ALA A 316 -14.36 6.23 -9.64
CA ALA A 316 -13.64 6.76 -8.48
C ALA A 316 -12.81 5.69 -7.76
N ARG A 317 -13.25 4.42 -7.74
CA ARG A 317 -12.50 3.29 -7.20
C ARG A 317 -11.35 2.86 -8.10
N ALA A 318 -11.52 2.90 -9.42
CA ALA A 318 -10.43 2.68 -10.35
C ALA A 318 -9.33 3.75 -10.16
N VAL A 319 -9.70 5.03 -10.05
CA VAL A 319 -8.78 6.13 -9.73
C VAL A 319 -8.11 5.97 -8.37
N GLU A 320 -8.85 5.52 -7.36
CA GLU A 320 -8.27 5.25 -6.04
C GLU A 320 -7.22 4.13 -6.09
N THR A 321 -7.49 3.07 -6.84
CA THR A 321 -6.59 1.90 -6.95
C THR A 321 -5.36 2.21 -7.80
N TRP A 322 -5.55 2.88 -8.94
CA TRP A 322 -4.51 3.21 -9.92
C TRP A 322 -4.51 4.72 -10.19
N PRO A 323 -4.10 5.55 -9.22
CA PRO A 323 -4.15 6.99 -9.40
C PRO A 323 -3.09 7.47 -10.39
N THR A 324 -3.51 8.40 -11.24
CA THR A 324 -2.65 9.32 -12.02
C THR A 324 -2.98 10.75 -11.59
N PRO A 325 -2.08 11.73 -11.79
CA PRO A 325 -2.37 13.13 -11.44
C PRO A 325 -3.63 13.69 -12.11
N GLU A 326 -3.85 13.35 -13.38
CA GLU A 326 -5.00 13.76 -14.18
C GLU A 326 -6.29 13.12 -13.66
N ALA A 327 -6.25 11.82 -13.34
CA ALA A 327 -7.40 11.10 -12.81
C ALA A 327 -7.79 11.59 -11.40
N VAL A 328 -6.81 11.92 -10.55
CA VAL A 328 -7.06 12.52 -9.23
C VAL A 328 -7.65 13.93 -9.38
N ALA A 329 -7.21 14.70 -10.38
CA ALA A 329 -7.82 16.00 -10.70
C ALA A 329 -9.29 15.84 -11.14
N ALA A 330 -9.58 14.86 -12.01
CA ALA A 330 -10.95 14.53 -12.44
C ALA A 330 -11.84 14.16 -11.25
N LEU A 331 -11.31 13.35 -10.32
CA LEU A 331 -12.02 12.96 -9.11
C LEU A 331 -12.28 14.15 -8.17
N ARG A 332 -11.33 15.07 -8.01
CA ARG A 332 -11.52 16.33 -7.26
C ARG A 332 -12.57 17.22 -7.91
N GLN A 333 -12.56 17.33 -9.24
CA GLN A 333 -13.55 18.10 -9.98
C GLN A 333 -14.96 17.49 -9.83
N ALA A 334 -15.09 16.16 -9.90
CA ALA A 334 -16.34 15.46 -9.62
C ALA A 334 -16.85 15.71 -8.19
N LYS A 335 -15.97 15.67 -7.18
CA LYS A 335 -16.30 16.10 -5.82
C LYS A 335 -16.82 17.54 -5.83
N ARG A 336 -16.15 18.47 -6.52
CA ARG A 336 -16.54 19.89 -6.50
C ARG A 336 -17.95 20.12 -7.02
N VAL A 337 -18.37 19.40 -8.06
CA VAL A 337 -19.67 19.63 -8.73
C VAL A 337 -20.82 18.79 -8.16
N VAL A 338 -20.54 17.67 -7.47
CA VAL A 338 -21.60 16.78 -6.97
C VAL A 338 -22.50 17.49 -5.95
N ARG A 339 -23.82 17.37 -6.16
CA ARG A 339 -24.85 17.92 -5.27
C ARG A 339 -25.51 16.87 -4.38
N HIS A 340 -25.34 15.59 -4.72
CA HIS A 340 -25.86 14.47 -3.95
C HIS A 340 -25.00 14.23 -2.68
N ALA A 341 -25.55 14.47 -1.49
CA ALA A 341 -24.81 14.46 -0.22
C ALA A 341 -24.10 13.13 0.09
N GLY A 342 -24.78 11.99 -0.08
CA GLY A 342 -24.20 10.67 0.20
C GLY A 342 -22.98 10.34 -0.68
N LEU A 343 -23.12 10.56 -1.99
CA LEU A 343 -22.02 10.46 -2.96
C LEU A 343 -20.89 11.46 -2.68
N ALA A 344 -21.19 12.71 -2.33
CA ALA A 344 -20.16 13.70 -1.97
C ALA A 344 -19.26 13.22 -0.82
N LYS A 345 -19.84 12.60 0.22
CA LYS A 345 -19.09 12.00 1.34
C LYS A 345 -18.22 10.82 0.90
N LYS A 346 -18.71 9.99 -0.03
CA LYS A 346 -17.94 8.87 -0.58
C LYS A 346 -16.78 9.37 -1.45
N LEU A 347 -17.02 10.33 -2.34
CA LEU A 347 -15.98 10.93 -3.20
C LEU A 347 -14.91 11.63 -2.37
N ASP A 348 -15.28 12.35 -1.32
CA ASP A 348 -14.31 13.00 -0.41
C ASP A 348 -13.35 11.99 0.24
N ARG A 349 -13.84 10.82 0.65
CA ARG A 349 -12.99 9.72 1.15
C ARG A 349 -12.08 9.17 0.05
N LEU A 350 -12.61 8.98 -1.15
CA LEU A 350 -11.85 8.45 -2.29
C LEU A 350 -10.79 9.43 -2.79
N VAL A 351 -11.05 10.74 -2.80
CA VAL A 351 -10.05 11.78 -3.12
C VAL A 351 -8.87 11.69 -2.15
N ARG A 352 -9.12 11.55 -0.84
CA ARG A 352 -8.07 11.40 0.16
C ARG A 352 -7.26 10.12 -0.04
N ALA A 353 -7.94 9.01 -0.29
CA ALA A 353 -7.29 7.72 -0.53
C ALA A 353 -6.47 7.72 -1.84
N ALA A 354 -7.02 8.20 -2.95
CA ALA A 354 -6.33 8.34 -4.23
C ALA A 354 -5.10 9.24 -4.13
N GLY A 355 -5.19 10.37 -3.39
CA GLY A 355 -4.04 11.23 -3.14
C GLY A 355 -2.94 10.57 -2.32
N LYS A 356 -3.29 9.70 -1.37
CA LYS A 356 -2.32 8.87 -0.63
C LYS A 356 -1.69 7.81 -1.53
N ASN A 357 -2.49 7.11 -2.34
CA ASN A 357 -2.02 6.06 -3.23
C ASN A 357 -1.16 6.63 -4.38
N LEU A 358 -1.44 7.86 -4.84
CA LEU A 358 -0.60 8.57 -5.83
C LEU A 358 0.80 8.82 -5.30
N ALA A 359 0.94 9.15 -4.00
CA ALA A 359 2.25 9.27 -3.37
C ALA A 359 3.01 7.93 -3.32
N GLY A 360 2.33 6.79 -3.47
CA GLY A 360 2.97 5.48 -3.65
C GLY A 360 3.45 5.22 -5.09
N ARG A 361 3.24 6.16 -6.04
CA ARG A 361 3.62 6.05 -7.46
C ARG A 361 4.54 7.22 -7.84
N PRO A 362 5.78 7.25 -7.32
CA PRO A 362 6.68 8.40 -7.41
C PRO A 362 6.94 8.87 -8.85
N SER A 363 7.13 7.96 -9.80
CA SER A 363 7.34 8.31 -11.22
C SER A 363 6.17 9.09 -11.82
N LEU A 364 4.93 8.78 -11.43
CA LEU A 364 3.74 9.46 -11.96
C LEU A 364 3.40 10.72 -11.18
N ALA A 365 3.64 10.74 -9.87
CA ALA A 365 3.22 11.81 -8.97
C ALA A 365 3.93 13.15 -9.21
N LEU A 366 5.09 13.14 -9.89
CA LEU A 366 5.81 14.37 -10.25
C LEU A 366 5.14 15.15 -11.38
N ARG A 367 4.28 14.50 -12.19
CA ARG A 367 3.51 15.20 -13.21
C ARG A 367 2.42 16.04 -12.54
N LEU A 368 2.30 17.29 -12.96
CA LEU A 368 1.25 18.18 -12.50
C LEU A 368 0.13 18.27 -13.54
N PRO A 369 -1.14 18.14 -13.13
CA PRO A 369 -2.25 18.26 -14.06
C PRO A 369 -2.51 19.74 -14.41
N GLY A 370 -2.43 20.04 -15.70
CA GLY A 370 -2.82 21.34 -16.28
C GLY A 370 -1.77 22.46 -16.14
N PRO A 371 -1.95 23.57 -16.88
CA PRO A 371 -1.04 24.72 -16.81
C PRO A 371 -1.25 25.53 -15.52
N GLY A 372 -0.16 26.00 -14.89
CA GLY A 372 -0.22 26.95 -13.78
C GLY A 372 0.76 26.69 -12.64
N THR A 373 0.72 27.55 -11.61
CA THR A 373 1.52 27.38 -10.39
C THR A 373 0.92 26.25 -9.52
N PRO A 374 1.74 25.33 -8.99
CA PRO A 374 1.23 24.21 -8.21
C PRO A 374 0.62 24.69 -6.88
N THR A 375 -0.52 24.12 -6.51
CA THR A 375 -1.11 24.34 -5.18
C THR A 375 -0.28 23.69 -4.08
N ARG A 376 -0.39 24.19 -2.83
CA ARG A 376 0.26 23.57 -1.67
C ARG A 376 -0.09 22.08 -1.50
N ALA A 377 -1.33 21.70 -1.82
CA ALA A 377 -1.75 20.30 -1.77
C ALA A 377 -1.03 19.43 -2.81
N GLN A 378 -0.81 19.94 -4.02
CA GLN A 378 -0.05 19.25 -5.06
C GLN A 378 1.42 19.13 -4.65
N LEU A 379 2.05 20.20 -4.17
CA LEU A 379 3.43 20.16 -3.67
C LEU A 379 3.61 19.17 -2.51
N ASN A 380 2.63 19.07 -1.59
CA ASN A 380 2.65 18.08 -0.52
C ASN A 380 2.52 16.64 -1.05
N THR A 381 1.72 16.41 -2.10
CA THR A 381 1.65 15.10 -2.77
C THR A 381 2.98 14.75 -3.42
N VAL A 382 3.61 15.70 -4.12
CA VAL A 382 4.95 15.54 -4.72
C VAL A 382 6.00 15.21 -3.66
N ALA A 383 6.05 15.97 -2.56
CA ALA A 383 6.97 15.71 -1.45
C ALA A 383 6.82 14.30 -0.89
N ARG A 384 5.57 13.87 -0.62
CA ARG A 384 5.28 12.52 -0.12
C ARG A 384 5.64 11.44 -1.14
N ALA A 385 5.48 11.73 -2.43
CA ALA A 385 5.84 10.79 -3.48
C ALA A 385 7.34 10.59 -3.57
N LEU A 386 8.10 11.69 -3.53
CA LEU A 386 9.56 11.66 -3.47
C LEU A 386 10.05 10.86 -2.25
N GLU A 387 9.48 11.11 -1.06
CA GLU A 387 9.82 10.38 0.15
C GLU A 387 9.46 8.88 0.05
N GLY A 388 8.28 8.54 -0.49
CA GLY A 388 7.88 7.15 -0.74
C GLY A 388 8.78 6.44 -1.76
N GLY A 389 9.42 7.20 -2.67
CA GLY A 389 10.37 6.72 -3.65
C GLY A 389 11.65 6.11 -3.07
N TYR A 390 12.02 6.42 -1.82
CA TYR A 390 13.18 5.81 -1.17
C TYR A 390 13.07 4.29 -1.08
N ALA A 391 11.96 3.79 -0.52
CA ALA A 391 11.75 2.37 -0.33
C ALA A 391 11.49 1.63 -1.65
N LEU A 392 11.08 2.34 -2.70
CA LEU A 392 10.86 1.80 -4.04
C LEU A 392 12.12 1.86 -4.93
N GLY A 393 13.20 2.51 -4.47
CA GLY A 393 14.43 2.67 -5.25
C GLY A 393 14.22 3.43 -6.56
N THR A 394 13.34 4.44 -6.55
CA THR A 394 12.98 5.19 -7.77
C THR A 394 14.19 5.88 -8.40
N ARG A 395 14.32 5.74 -9.72
CA ARG A 395 15.33 6.38 -10.54
C ARG A 395 14.67 7.16 -11.67
N TYR A 396 15.32 8.24 -12.08
CA TYR A 396 14.94 9.10 -13.19
C TYR A 396 16.09 9.15 -14.19
N ARG A 397 15.79 9.41 -15.45
CA ARG A 397 16.82 9.88 -16.38
C ARG A 397 17.14 11.34 -16.07
N TYR A 398 18.38 11.76 -16.31
CA TYR A 398 18.82 13.12 -16.01
C TYR A 398 18.04 14.16 -16.82
N ASP A 399 17.76 13.91 -18.10
CA ASP A 399 16.96 14.81 -18.94
C ASP A 399 15.55 15.04 -18.38
N GLU A 400 14.83 13.97 -18.08
CA GLU A 400 13.50 14.01 -17.46
C GLU A 400 13.53 14.72 -16.09
N TRP A 401 14.54 14.42 -15.28
CA TRP A 401 14.72 15.06 -13.98
C TRP A 401 15.03 16.56 -14.10
N ALA A 402 15.88 16.94 -15.05
CA ALA A 402 16.25 18.33 -15.30
C ALA A 402 15.03 19.15 -15.76
N GLU A 403 14.16 18.57 -16.61
CA GLU A 403 12.88 19.17 -16.98
C GLU A 403 11.97 19.39 -15.77
N LEU A 404 11.89 18.42 -14.85
CA LEU A 404 11.12 18.56 -13.62
C LEU A 404 11.70 19.65 -12.69
N VAL A 405 13.04 19.74 -12.60
CA VAL A 405 13.74 20.78 -11.84
C VAL A 405 13.53 22.16 -12.46
N ALA A 406 13.46 22.28 -13.79
CA ALA A 406 13.14 23.51 -14.49
C ALA A 406 11.64 23.87 -14.43
N GLY A 407 10.79 22.86 -14.27
CA GLY A 407 9.34 22.99 -14.30
C GLY A 407 8.71 23.53 -13.00
N PRO A 408 7.37 23.48 -12.91
CA PRO A 408 6.63 24.11 -11.82
C PRO A 408 6.90 23.51 -10.43
N VAL A 409 7.34 22.25 -10.35
CA VAL A 409 7.77 21.61 -9.08
C VAL A 409 9.23 21.92 -8.71
N GLY A 410 9.99 22.55 -9.61
CA GLY A 410 11.40 22.88 -9.45
C GLY A 410 11.79 23.53 -8.13
N PRO A 411 11.06 24.55 -7.63
CA PRO A 411 11.35 25.16 -6.33
C PRO A 411 11.33 24.18 -5.15
N LEU A 412 10.57 23.07 -5.24
CA LEU A 412 10.60 22.01 -4.25
C LEU A 412 11.81 21.10 -4.44
N LEU A 413 12.10 20.68 -5.68
CA LEU A 413 13.21 19.75 -5.98
C LEU A 413 14.59 20.35 -5.70
N ARG A 414 14.76 21.67 -5.89
CA ARG A 414 16.01 22.41 -5.62
C ARG A 414 16.38 22.53 -4.14
N ARG A 415 15.50 22.11 -3.24
CA ARG A 415 15.76 22.06 -1.79
C ARG A 415 16.20 20.67 -1.31
N LEU A 416 16.31 19.72 -2.23
CA LEU A 416 16.67 18.33 -1.97
C LEU A 416 18.05 18.02 -2.56
N VAL A 417 18.79 17.15 -1.88
CA VAL A 417 20.03 16.56 -2.37
C VAL A 417 19.69 15.36 -3.26
N TRP A 418 20.43 15.19 -4.35
CA TRP A 418 20.23 14.15 -5.35
C TRP A 418 21.52 13.41 -5.59
N ASP A 419 21.41 12.13 -5.95
CA ASP A 419 22.53 11.29 -6.37
C ASP A 419 22.48 11.16 -7.89
N ILE A 420 23.58 11.50 -8.55
CA ILE A 420 23.76 11.31 -9.99
C ILE A 420 24.79 10.20 -10.22
N GLU A 421 24.48 9.26 -11.09
CA GLU A 421 25.41 8.19 -11.46
C GLU A 421 26.58 8.76 -12.27
N ALA A 422 27.79 8.71 -11.71
CA ALA A 422 29.01 9.08 -12.42
C ALA A 422 29.43 7.97 -13.39
N ALA A 423 30.25 8.32 -14.39
CA ALA A 423 30.80 7.36 -15.36
C ALA A 423 31.56 6.18 -14.72
N SER A 424 32.04 6.34 -13.48
CA SER A 424 32.69 5.28 -12.70
C SER A 424 31.72 4.26 -12.07
N GLY A 425 30.41 4.45 -12.22
CA GLY A 425 29.36 3.68 -11.52
C GLY A 425 29.18 4.08 -10.05
N ARG A 426 29.93 5.08 -9.56
CA ARG A 426 29.70 5.68 -8.24
C ARG A 426 28.61 6.74 -8.31
N TRP A 427 27.88 6.91 -7.23
CA TRP A 427 26.92 7.99 -7.09
C TRP A 427 27.61 9.24 -6.57
N LEU A 428 27.32 10.39 -7.18
CA LEU A 428 27.76 11.70 -6.76
C LEU A 428 26.58 12.49 -6.22
N SER A 429 26.67 12.85 -4.94
CA SER A 429 25.69 13.69 -4.24
C SER A 429 25.78 15.14 -4.74
N VAL A 430 24.65 15.74 -5.15
CA VAL A 430 24.56 17.10 -5.67
C VAL A 430 23.29 17.83 -5.22
N LEU A 431 23.34 19.16 -5.24
CA LEU A 431 22.22 20.06 -5.03
C LEU A 431 22.01 20.91 -6.30
N PRO A 432 20.82 20.89 -6.93
CA PRO A 432 20.57 21.66 -8.15
C PRO A 432 20.24 23.14 -7.88
N GLY A 433 20.82 24.01 -8.70
CA GLY A 433 20.56 25.44 -8.75
C GLY A 433 19.40 25.82 -9.69
N PRO A 434 18.93 27.08 -9.64
CA PRO A 434 17.84 27.58 -10.47
C PRO A 434 18.19 27.71 -11.97
N ASP A 435 19.47 27.76 -12.29
CA ASP A 435 20.06 27.90 -13.62
C ASP A 435 20.53 26.55 -14.21
N GLY A 436 20.16 25.44 -13.58
CA GLY A 436 20.59 24.10 -13.98
C GLY A 436 22.00 23.72 -13.49
N THR A 437 22.65 24.57 -12.69
CA THR A 437 23.92 24.23 -12.05
C THR A 437 23.76 23.09 -11.04
N LEU A 438 24.83 22.32 -10.84
CA LEU A 438 24.89 21.25 -9.86
C LEU A 438 26.06 21.53 -8.92
N SER A 439 25.83 21.44 -7.61
CA SER A 439 26.87 21.69 -6.60
C SER A 439 27.00 20.58 -5.57
N THR A 440 28.22 20.27 -5.14
CA THR A 440 28.54 19.32 -4.06
C THR A 440 28.35 19.95 -2.67
N ALA A 441 28.52 19.15 -1.61
CA ALA A 441 28.34 19.58 -0.22
C ALA A 441 29.26 20.75 0.17
N ASP A 442 30.48 20.79 -0.37
CA ASP A 442 31.47 21.86 -0.20
C ASP A 442 31.22 23.07 -1.13
N GLY A 443 30.19 23.02 -1.97
CA GLY A 443 29.85 24.07 -2.93
C GLY A 443 30.59 24.01 -4.26
N GLY A 444 31.40 22.97 -4.50
CA GLY A 444 32.06 22.74 -5.79
C GLY A 444 31.06 22.52 -6.93
N SER A 445 31.34 23.05 -8.13
CA SER A 445 30.48 22.87 -9.30
C SER A 445 30.72 21.50 -9.94
N VAL A 446 29.65 20.85 -10.38
CA VAL A 446 29.68 19.56 -11.07
C VAL A 446 29.26 19.77 -12.54
N PRO A 447 29.97 19.18 -13.51
CA PRO A 447 29.56 19.21 -14.92
C PRO A 447 28.19 18.57 -15.13
N VAL A 448 27.43 19.09 -16.10
CA VAL A 448 26.16 18.50 -16.52
C VAL A 448 26.42 17.10 -17.11
N PRO A 449 25.79 16.03 -16.59
CA PRO A 449 25.96 14.68 -17.10
C PRO A 449 25.20 14.47 -18.43
N ALA A 450 25.36 13.29 -19.03
CA ALA A 450 24.57 12.89 -20.19
C ALA A 450 23.08 12.75 -19.82
N GLY A 451 22.17 12.99 -20.78
CA GLY A 451 20.73 12.95 -20.53
C GLY A 451 20.22 11.59 -20.01
N GLU A 452 20.81 10.49 -20.45
CA GLU A 452 20.44 9.13 -20.04
C GLU A 452 20.98 8.73 -18.66
N THR A 453 21.83 9.56 -18.03
CA THR A 453 22.42 9.27 -16.72
C THR A 453 21.34 9.10 -15.65
N ALA A 454 21.47 8.08 -14.81
CA ALA A 454 20.51 7.84 -13.75
C ALA A 454 20.64 8.87 -12.62
N VAL A 455 19.50 9.37 -12.16
CA VAL A 455 19.37 10.26 -11.01
C VAL A 455 18.44 9.61 -9.99
N ARG A 456 18.77 9.70 -8.71
CA ARG A 456 17.91 9.26 -7.61
C ARG A 456 17.94 10.27 -6.47
N LEU A 457 16.95 10.19 -5.59
CA LEU A 457 16.93 11.01 -4.38
C LEU A 457 18.02 10.53 -3.42
N TRP A 458 18.86 11.45 -2.92
CA TRP A 458 19.93 11.11 -1.98
C TRP A 458 19.35 10.68 -0.62
N HIS A 459 19.99 9.72 0.04
CA HIS A 459 19.59 9.17 1.33
C HIS A 459 20.81 8.99 2.25
N PRO A 460 20.74 9.27 3.56
CA PRO A 460 21.90 9.20 4.46
C PRO A 460 22.40 7.77 4.74
N CYS A 461 21.57 6.74 4.54
CA CYS A 461 21.99 5.34 4.70
C CYS A 461 23.19 5.02 3.79
N GLY A 462 24.30 4.59 4.38
CA GLY A 462 25.52 4.24 3.67
C GLY A 462 26.43 5.43 3.34
N VAL A 463 26.07 6.65 3.72
CA VAL A 463 26.90 7.85 3.52
C VAL A 463 27.93 7.98 4.65
N PRO A 464 29.21 8.22 4.35
CA PRO A 464 30.23 8.46 5.38
C PRO A 464 29.89 9.67 6.27
N GLY A 465 30.19 9.57 7.56
CA GLY A 465 29.91 10.62 8.55
C GLY A 465 30.35 12.04 8.13
N PRO A 466 31.59 12.24 7.65
CA PRO A 466 32.05 13.56 7.20
C PRO A 466 31.23 14.15 6.04
N GLU A 467 30.83 13.32 5.08
CA GLU A 467 29.98 13.77 3.96
C GLU A 467 28.57 14.13 4.44
N LEU A 468 28.01 13.33 5.36
CA LEU A 468 26.71 13.61 5.98
C LEU A 468 26.71 14.94 6.75
N GLU A 469 27.75 15.19 7.55
CA GLU A 469 27.88 16.45 8.28
C GLU A 469 28.06 17.64 7.32
N ALA A 470 28.85 17.48 6.26
CA ALA A 470 29.02 18.52 5.23
C ALA A 470 27.67 18.87 4.55
N TRP A 471 26.83 17.89 4.25
CA TRP A 471 25.48 18.15 3.72
C TRP A 471 24.57 18.86 4.71
N ARG A 472 24.63 18.51 5.99
CA ARG A 472 23.88 19.20 7.06
C ARG A 472 24.30 20.66 7.17
N ASP A 473 25.60 20.92 7.16
CA ASP A 473 26.17 22.26 7.22
C ASP A 473 25.78 23.07 5.97
N ARG A 474 25.83 22.45 4.78
CA ARG A 474 25.43 23.07 3.52
C ARG A 474 23.96 23.48 3.50
N VAL A 475 23.05 22.60 3.92
CA VAL A 475 21.60 22.88 3.99
C VAL A 475 21.31 24.03 4.96
N VAL A 476 21.98 24.08 6.12
CA VAL A 476 21.83 25.17 7.08
C VAL A 476 22.43 26.49 6.55
N ALA A 477 23.63 26.45 5.96
CA ALA A 477 24.29 27.63 5.41
C ALA A 477 23.46 28.29 4.31
N LEU A 478 22.80 27.48 3.47
CA LEU A 478 21.90 27.95 2.41
C LEU A 478 20.48 28.26 2.90
N ARG A 479 20.16 27.98 4.18
CA ARG A 479 18.81 28.08 4.75
C ARG A 479 17.73 27.37 3.92
N LEU A 480 18.04 26.15 3.44
CA LEU A 480 17.12 25.35 2.64
C LEU A 480 16.13 24.58 3.50
N GLU A 481 14.87 24.99 3.52
CA GLU A 481 13.81 24.25 4.21
C GLU A 481 13.41 23.03 3.36
N GLN A 482 13.88 21.85 3.75
CA GLN A 482 13.60 20.62 3.03
C GLN A 482 12.12 20.22 3.20
N PRO A 483 11.44 19.77 2.12
CA PRO A 483 10.01 19.41 2.16
C PRO A 483 9.71 18.20 3.05
N PHE A 484 10.73 17.42 3.43
CA PHE A 484 10.73 16.36 4.41
C PHE A 484 12.15 16.19 4.97
N ARG A 485 12.30 15.46 6.07
CA ARG A 485 13.62 15.13 6.64
C ARG A 485 14.41 14.27 5.66
N GLN A 486 15.41 14.87 4.99
CA GLN A 486 16.37 14.17 4.14
C GLN A 486 17.77 14.14 4.76
N VAL A 487 18.45 15.29 4.95
CA VAL A 487 19.82 15.30 5.54
C VAL A 487 19.82 15.08 7.06
N PHE A 488 18.69 15.39 7.71
CA PHE A 488 18.41 15.10 9.11
C PHE A 488 17.42 13.93 9.24
N ARG A 489 17.62 12.88 8.44
CA ARG A 489 16.77 11.68 8.43
C ARG A 489 17.35 10.57 9.29
N GLU A 490 16.49 9.98 10.12
CA GLU A 490 16.76 8.74 10.87
C GLU A 490 17.03 7.60 9.88
N HIS A 491 18.11 6.86 10.09
CA HIS A 491 18.51 5.79 9.18
C HIS A 491 19.06 4.60 9.96
N TYR A 492 18.74 3.40 9.46
CA TYR A 492 19.02 2.14 10.11
C TYR A 492 19.80 1.22 9.19
N GLN A 493 20.45 0.22 9.79
CA GLN A 493 21.19 -0.84 9.12
C GLN A 493 20.46 -2.18 9.25
N ALA A 494 20.89 -3.17 8.48
CA ALA A 494 20.27 -4.51 8.51
C ALA A 494 20.33 -5.19 9.89
N GLY A 495 21.31 -4.84 10.73
CA GLY A 495 21.45 -5.36 12.09
C GLY A 495 20.48 -4.73 13.11
N ASP A 496 19.74 -3.69 12.73
CA ASP A 496 18.90 -2.93 13.67
C ASP A 496 17.48 -3.51 13.83
N GLY A 497 17.17 -4.65 13.20
CA GLY A 497 15.84 -5.26 13.24
C GLY A 497 15.34 -5.59 14.66
N ASP A 498 16.26 -5.91 15.58
CA ASP A 498 15.94 -6.27 16.96
C ASP A 498 15.88 -5.06 17.90
N LEU A 499 16.21 -3.84 17.45
CA LEU A 499 16.20 -2.63 18.29
C LEU A 499 14.82 -2.36 18.91
N PHE A 500 13.76 -2.74 18.22
CA PHE A 500 12.38 -2.45 18.62
C PHE A 500 11.82 -3.48 19.59
N ALA A 501 12.38 -4.69 19.64
CA ALA A 501 11.86 -5.78 20.44
C ALA A 501 11.88 -5.48 21.94
N GLY A 502 10.79 -5.82 22.63
CA GLY A 502 10.63 -5.63 24.08
C GLY A 502 10.27 -4.20 24.51
N HIS A 503 9.94 -3.30 23.57
CA HIS A 503 9.26 -2.05 23.91
C HIS A 503 7.78 -2.35 24.23
N VAL A 504 7.23 -1.65 25.22
CA VAL A 504 5.79 -1.72 25.50
C VAL A 504 5.09 -0.53 24.87
N VAL A 505 3.96 -0.78 24.21
CA VAL A 505 3.20 0.24 23.49
C VAL A 505 1.72 0.21 23.85
N ALA A 506 1.07 1.37 23.81
CA ALA A 506 -0.39 1.44 23.89
C ALA A 506 -1.02 0.98 22.56
N LEU A 507 -1.85 -0.07 22.60
CA LEU A 507 -2.32 -0.75 21.38
C LEU A 507 -3.27 0.11 20.54
N ARG A 508 -4.10 0.94 21.17
CA ARG A 508 -5.07 1.79 20.46
C ARG A 508 -4.39 2.92 19.67
N PRO A 509 -3.45 3.70 20.25
CA PRO A 509 -2.60 4.61 19.48
C PRO A 509 -1.81 3.90 18.38
N LEU A 510 -1.22 2.73 18.68
CA LEU A 510 -0.48 1.93 17.71
C LEU A 510 -1.32 1.61 16.47
N LEU A 511 -2.48 0.97 16.64
CA LEU A 511 -3.33 0.59 15.51
C LEU A 511 -3.89 1.80 14.75
N GLY A 512 -4.24 2.88 15.48
CA GLY A 512 -4.72 4.11 14.87
C GLY A 512 -3.68 4.75 13.95
N LEU A 513 -2.40 4.73 14.36
CA LEU A 513 -1.29 5.22 13.55
C LEU A 513 -0.92 4.23 12.43
N ALA A 514 -0.87 2.93 12.73
CA ALA A 514 -0.56 1.86 11.79
C ALA A 514 -1.41 1.97 10.51
N VAL A 515 -2.74 2.08 10.65
CA VAL A 515 -3.66 2.24 9.51
C VAL A 515 -3.36 3.51 8.70
N ARG A 516 -3.06 4.63 9.39
CA ARG A 516 -2.73 5.90 8.73
C ARG A 516 -1.42 5.81 7.95
N GLU A 517 -0.44 5.11 8.50
CA GLU A 517 0.87 4.87 7.89
C GLU A 517 0.88 3.70 6.88
N GLY A 518 -0.28 3.11 6.59
CA GLY A 518 -0.41 2.08 5.54
C GLY A 518 -0.04 0.67 5.98
N TRP A 519 0.06 0.42 7.28
CA TRP A 519 0.15 -0.92 7.83
C TRP A 519 -1.21 -1.60 7.84
N ARG A 520 -1.22 -2.91 7.64
CA ARG A 520 -2.39 -3.79 7.66
C ARG A 520 -2.26 -4.75 8.83
N LEU A 521 -3.32 -4.87 9.61
CA LEU A 521 -3.42 -5.88 10.66
C LEU A 521 -3.74 -7.23 10.01
N ASP A 522 -2.82 -8.17 10.14
CA ASP A 522 -3.09 -9.59 9.92
C ASP A 522 -3.99 -10.08 11.06
N ARG A 523 -5.15 -10.62 10.68
CA ARG A 523 -6.18 -11.04 11.63
C ARG A 523 -5.98 -12.45 12.16
N LEU A 524 -5.07 -13.23 11.57
CA LEU A 524 -4.76 -14.58 12.01
C LEU A 524 -3.79 -14.56 13.19
N ASP A 525 -2.73 -13.75 13.11
CA ASP A 525 -1.59 -13.83 14.04
C ASP A 525 -1.35 -12.56 14.86
N GLY A 526 -2.14 -11.49 14.63
CA GLY A 526 -1.92 -10.22 15.32
C GLY A 526 -0.66 -9.49 14.84
N GLU A 527 -0.22 -9.74 13.62
CA GLU A 527 0.92 -9.06 13.01
C GLU A 527 0.50 -7.77 12.31
N LEU A 528 1.34 -6.74 12.35
CA LEU A 528 1.21 -5.58 11.48
C LEU A 528 2.13 -5.76 10.27
N THR A 529 1.57 -5.69 9.06
CA THR A 529 2.32 -5.84 7.81
C THR A 529 2.28 -4.57 6.98
N ARG A 530 3.39 -4.24 6.31
CA ARG A 530 3.46 -3.12 5.37
C ARG A 530 4.30 -3.51 4.15
N GLU A 531 3.83 -3.10 2.97
CA GLU A 531 4.48 -3.42 1.69
C GLU A 531 5.34 -2.28 1.17
N PHE A 532 6.46 -2.66 0.56
CA PHE A 532 7.46 -1.81 -0.08
C PHE A 532 7.90 -2.50 -1.38
N GLY A 533 7.09 -2.35 -2.45
CA GLY A 533 7.30 -3.07 -3.70
C GLY A 533 7.17 -4.58 -3.51
N ALA A 534 8.20 -5.34 -3.89
CA ALA A 534 8.26 -6.79 -3.70
C ALA A 534 8.54 -7.20 -2.24
N TRP A 535 8.84 -6.26 -1.34
CA TRP A 535 9.20 -6.56 0.05
C TRP A 535 8.03 -6.28 0.98
N GLN A 536 7.86 -7.11 2.01
CA GLN A 536 6.89 -6.92 3.07
C GLN A 536 7.60 -6.93 4.42
N LEU A 537 7.39 -5.86 5.18
CA LEU A 537 7.85 -5.77 6.56
C LEU A 537 6.74 -6.27 7.49
N VAL A 538 7.12 -7.03 8.50
CA VAL A 538 6.22 -7.67 9.46
C VAL A 538 6.66 -7.28 10.86
N LEU A 539 5.77 -6.63 11.60
CA LEU A 539 5.96 -6.24 12.99
C LEU A 539 5.06 -7.13 13.85
N ALA A 540 5.68 -8.00 14.65
CA ALA A 540 4.98 -8.79 15.65
C ALA A 540 4.57 -7.88 16.82
N VAL A 541 3.36 -8.06 17.33
CA VAL A 541 2.85 -7.33 18.49
C VAL A 541 2.15 -8.32 19.41
N ASP A 542 2.75 -8.57 20.56
CA ASP A 542 2.20 -9.48 21.56
C ASP A 542 1.18 -8.72 22.41
N GLY A 543 -0.10 -8.87 22.08
CA GLY A 543 -1.18 -8.23 22.83
C GLY A 543 -2.57 -8.48 22.25
N PRO A 544 -3.64 -8.16 23.00
CA PRO A 544 -5.02 -8.38 22.57
C PRO A 544 -5.43 -7.35 21.51
N LEU A 545 -4.99 -7.53 20.27
CA LEU A 545 -5.37 -6.69 19.12
C LEU A 545 -6.82 -6.96 18.68
N LEU A 546 -7.35 -8.15 18.99
CA LEU A 546 -8.67 -8.62 18.56
C LEU A 546 -9.40 -9.42 19.68
N PRO A 547 -10.75 -9.32 19.79
CA PRO A 547 -11.61 -8.34 19.13
C PRO A 547 -11.56 -6.99 19.85
N GLY A 548 -10.95 -5.99 19.19
CA GLY A 548 -10.79 -4.64 19.73
C GLY A 548 -9.52 -4.47 20.56
N ALA A 549 -8.63 -3.59 20.11
CA ALA A 549 -7.41 -3.28 20.83
C ALA A 549 -7.69 -2.48 22.10
N GLY A 550 -7.29 -3.03 23.24
CA GLY A 550 -7.32 -2.38 24.55
C GLY A 550 -6.05 -2.66 25.34
N GLY A 551 -5.63 -1.69 26.16
CA GLY A 551 -4.42 -1.83 26.98
C GLY A 551 -3.12 -1.74 26.17
N PHE A 552 -2.16 -2.59 26.55
CA PHE A 552 -0.77 -2.54 26.09
C PHE A 552 -0.37 -3.87 25.45
N GLY A 553 0.64 -3.81 24.59
CA GLY A 553 1.31 -4.99 24.07
C GLY A 553 2.80 -4.77 23.97
N ASP A 554 3.52 -5.88 23.88
CA ASP A 554 4.96 -5.91 23.69
C ASP A 554 5.27 -5.95 22.20
N ILE A 555 6.26 -5.17 21.78
CA ILE A 555 6.77 -5.23 20.42
C ILE A 555 7.65 -6.47 20.29
N GLY A 556 7.28 -7.36 19.36
CA GLY A 556 8.06 -8.53 18.99
C GLY A 556 9.10 -8.22 17.91
N PRO A 557 9.73 -9.24 17.33
CA PRO A 557 10.75 -9.07 16.29
C PRO A 557 10.17 -8.48 15.01
N VAL A 558 10.98 -7.67 14.34
CA VAL A 558 10.69 -7.20 12.97
C VAL A 558 11.24 -8.22 11.98
N ARG A 559 10.40 -8.66 11.05
CA ARG A 559 10.76 -9.63 10.01
C ARG A 559 10.54 -9.04 8.63
N LEU A 560 11.25 -9.61 7.66
CA LEU A 560 11.13 -9.26 6.25
C LEU A 560 10.69 -10.48 5.45
N ARG A 561 9.79 -10.25 4.49
CA ARG A 561 9.37 -11.24 3.49
C ARG A 561 9.60 -10.67 2.08
N HIS A 562 9.99 -11.52 1.14
CA HIS A 562 10.12 -11.20 -0.28
C HIS A 562 8.98 -11.86 -1.07
N ARG A 563 8.39 -11.12 -2.01
CA ARG A 563 7.32 -11.60 -2.87
C ARG A 563 7.92 -12.29 -4.09
N GLU A 564 7.52 -13.53 -4.27
CA GLU A 564 7.84 -14.38 -5.42
C GLU A 564 6.54 -14.79 -6.13
N PRO A 565 6.61 -15.36 -7.36
CA PRO A 565 5.42 -15.79 -8.09
C PRO A 565 4.53 -16.75 -7.30
N ASP A 566 5.14 -17.60 -6.47
CA ASP A 566 4.45 -18.64 -5.70
C ASP A 566 3.98 -18.18 -4.32
N GLY A 567 4.32 -16.95 -3.89
CA GLY A 567 3.91 -16.42 -2.59
C GLY A 567 4.92 -15.51 -1.92
N LEU A 568 4.74 -15.27 -0.62
CA LEU A 568 5.69 -14.51 0.20
C LEU A 568 6.65 -15.48 0.90
N ARG A 569 7.95 -15.36 0.66
CA ARG A 569 8.98 -16.09 1.39
C ARG A 569 9.61 -15.24 2.51
N PRO A 570 10.01 -15.82 3.64
CA PRO A 570 10.90 -15.14 4.58
C PRO A 570 12.22 -14.73 3.89
N ALA A 571 12.78 -13.59 4.31
CA ALA A 571 14.05 -13.07 3.80
C ALA A 571 14.84 -12.37 4.90
N ALA A 572 16.17 -12.37 4.79
CA ALA A 572 17.04 -11.60 5.65
C ALA A 572 17.07 -10.12 5.23
N PHE A 573 17.29 -9.20 6.19
CA PHE A 573 17.44 -7.78 5.89
C PHE A 573 18.60 -7.48 4.93
N THR A 574 19.65 -8.30 4.92
CA THR A 574 20.80 -8.16 4.02
C THR A 574 20.49 -8.49 2.56
N GLU A 575 19.37 -9.18 2.27
CA GLU A 575 18.94 -9.47 0.90
C GLU A 575 18.25 -8.27 0.24
N ALA A 576 17.72 -7.34 1.04
CA ALA A 576 16.99 -6.18 0.54
C ALA A 576 17.90 -4.97 0.35
N PRO A 577 17.50 -4.00 -0.51
CA PRO A 577 18.22 -2.73 -0.63
C PRO A 577 18.35 -2.02 0.73
N ALA A 578 19.56 -1.57 1.08
CA ALA A 578 19.84 -0.97 2.38
C ALA A 578 18.93 0.24 2.71
N VAL A 579 18.62 1.07 1.71
CA VAL A 579 17.68 2.19 1.86
C VAL A 579 16.27 1.70 2.19
N LEU A 580 15.79 0.63 1.54
CA LEU A 580 14.48 0.04 1.86
C LEU A 580 14.44 -0.47 3.30
N VAL A 581 15.48 -1.17 3.75
CA VAL A 581 15.58 -1.64 5.13
C VAL A 581 15.55 -0.47 6.12
N SER A 582 16.36 0.56 5.86
CA SER A 582 16.39 1.79 6.66
C SER A 582 15.00 2.42 6.76
N GLU A 583 14.30 2.57 5.64
CA GLU A 583 12.96 3.17 5.58
C GLU A 583 11.89 2.30 6.25
N GLY A 584 12.02 0.97 6.12
CA GLY A 584 11.15 0.02 6.80
C GLY A 584 11.29 0.09 8.31
N LEU A 585 12.52 0.05 8.83
CA LEU A 585 12.77 0.16 10.28
C LEU A 585 12.41 1.55 10.82
N ARG A 586 12.61 2.60 10.03
CA ARG A 586 12.09 3.95 10.33
C ARG A 586 10.56 3.98 10.46
N ALA A 587 9.85 3.25 9.61
CA ALA A 587 8.39 3.13 9.72
C ALA A 587 7.96 2.39 10.99
N VAL A 588 8.75 1.42 11.45
CA VAL A 588 8.55 0.76 12.76
C VAL A 588 8.83 1.73 13.90
N ASP A 589 9.94 2.46 13.86
CA ASP A 589 10.28 3.46 14.88
C ASP A 589 9.15 4.47 15.08
N LEU A 590 8.58 5.00 14.00
CA LEU A 590 7.44 5.92 14.10
C LEU A 590 6.26 5.31 14.88
N LEU A 591 5.94 4.03 14.64
CA LEU A 591 4.87 3.34 15.35
C LEU A 591 5.20 3.15 16.83
N VAL A 592 6.39 2.62 17.12
CA VAL A 592 6.83 2.29 18.48
C VAL A 592 7.01 3.55 19.30
N SER A 593 7.73 4.55 18.79
CA SER A 593 7.96 5.84 19.44
C SER A 593 6.64 6.52 19.83
N VAL A 594 5.68 6.65 18.89
CA VAL A 594 4.41 7.34 19.18
C VAL A 594 3.52 6.53 20.12
N ALA A 595 3.44 5.21 19.95
CA ALA A 595 2.58 4.38 20.78
C ALA A 595 3.15 4.15 22.19
N ALA A 596 4.47 4.24 22.37
CA ALA A 596 5.13 4.24 23.66
C ALA A 596 4.79 5.51 24.47
N PHE A 597 4.71 6.69 23.84
CA PHE A 597 4.25 7.92 24.53
C PHE A 597 2.81 7.81 25.05
N GLY A 598 1.95 7.04 24.39
CA GLY A 598 0.58 6.79 24.84
C GLY A 598 0.49 6.12 26.22
N LEU A 599 1.59 5.54 26.73
CA LEU A 599 1.68 5.10 28.12
C LEU A 599 1.50 6.27 29.08
N GLU A 600 2.11 7.44 28.82
CA GLU A 600 2.12 8.61 29.72
C GLU A 600 0.72 9.22 30.00
N GLU A 601 -0.26 8.92 29.14
CA GLU A 601 -1.59 9.54 29.15
C GLU A 601 -2.68 8.68 29.81
N ASP A 602 -2.41 7.43 30.23
CA ASP A 602 -3.41 6.55 30.86
C ASP A 602 -3.56 6.82 32.38
N PRO A 603 -4.69 7.41 32.85
CA PRO A 603 -4.89 7.74 34.25
C PRO A 603 -5.04 6.52 35.16
N GLY A 604 -5.50 5.38 34.63
CA GLY A 604 -5.68 4.14 35.39
C GLY A 604 -4.34 3.48 35.68
N LEU A 605 -3.41 3.52 34.72
CA LEU A 605 -2.06 3.00 34.88
C LEU A 605 -1.21 3.82 35.86
N ARG A 606 -1.37 5.15 35.85
CA ARG A 606 -0.68 6.06 36.80
C ARG A 606 -1.01 5.77 38.27
N ARG A 607 -2.15 5.13 38.55
CA ARG A 607 -2.54 4.72 39.91
C ARG A 607 -1.71 3.53 40.42
N ASP A 608 -1.27 2.64 39.53
CA ASP A 608 -0.33 1.55 39.87
C ASP A 608 1.11 1.99 39.60
N ARG A 609 1.71 2.68 40.59
CA ARG A 609 3.05 3.28 40.48
C ARG A 609 4.15 2.29 40.09
N ARG A 610 4.08 1.02 40.52
CA ARG A 610 5.13 0.03 40.24
C ARG A 610 5.05 -0.46 38.80
N ARG A 611 3.83 -0.79 38.34
CA ARG A 611 3.59 -1.17 36.95
C ARG A 611 3.88 0.00 36.01
N TRP A 612 3.47 1.22 36.37
CA TRP A 612 3.78 2.45 35.65
C TRP A 612 5.29 2.66 35.46
N ALA A 613 6.06 2.63 36.55
CA ALA A 613 7.51 2.86 36.49
C ALA A 613 8.22 1.81 35.62
N ARG A 614 7.80 0.54 35.71
CA ARG A 614 8.34 -0.53 34.86
C ARG A 614 8.02 -0.32 33.38
N LEU A 615 6.79 0.00 33.05
CA LEU A 615 6.36 0.22 31.66
C LEU A 615 6.99 1.48 31.06
N THR A 616 7.12 2.54 31.86
CA THR A 616 7.83 3.77 31.47
C THR A 616 9.30 3.47 31.18
N ALA A 617 9.99 2.72 32.05
CA ALA A 617 11.38 2.34 31.82
C ALA A 617 11.59 1.46 30.56
N LEU A 618 10.62 0.60 30.22
CA LEU A 618 10.64 -0.21 29.00
C LEU A 618 10.34 0.62 27.74
N ALA A 619 9.46 1.62 27.85
CA ALA A 619 9.13 2.57 26.78
C ALA A 619 10.25 3.60 26.52
N GLU A 620 10.98 4.00 27.56
CA GLU A 620 12.11 4.93 27.50
C GLU A 620 13.43 4.27 27.05
N ARG A 621 13.37 2.98 26.68
CA ARG A 621 14.50 2.31 26.04
C ARG A 621 14.94 3.13 24.82
N PRO A 622 16.26 3.27 24.57
CA PRO A 622 16.72 4.21 23.56
C PRO A 622 16.29 3.81 22.14
N LEU A 623 15.29 4.51 21.59
CA LEU A 623 15.06 4.62 20.14
C LEU A 623 15.98 5.75 19.65
N ARG A 624 17.12 5.37 19.07
CA ARG A 624 18.35 6.18 19.16
C ARG A 624 18.42 7.41 18.26
N ASP A 625 17.55 7.58 17.25
CA ASP A 625 17.89 8.51 16.16
C ASP A 625 17.18 9.86 16.20
N GLY A 626 15.87 9.90 16.48
CA GLY A 626 15.11 11.16 16.37
C GLY A 626 15.59 12.28 17.31
N ALA A 627 15.87 11.99 18.57
CA ALA A 627 16.36 12.98 19.53
C ALA A 627 17.79 13.47 19.21
N ARG A 628 18.65 12.58 18.69
CA ARG A 628 20.01 12.94 18.26
C ARG A 628 19.99 13.86 17.04
N LEU A 629 19.08 13.62 16.09
CA LEU A 629 18.94 14.46 14.90
C LEU A 629 18.37 15.84 15.22
N ARG A 630 17.35 15.92 16.10
CA ARG A 630 16.85 17.22 16.58
C ARG A 630 17.95 18.02 17.26
N ARG A 631 18.75 17.37 18.11
CA ARG A 631 19.93 17.99 18.71
C ARG A 631 20.90 18.52 17.64
N ALA A 632 21.28 17.70 16.68
CA ALA A 632 22.21 18.08 15.62
C ALA A 632 21.70 19.24 14.75
N ALA A 633 20.37 19.34 14.53
CA ALA A 633 19.75 20.47 13.85
C ALA A 633 19.75 21.74 14.72
N LEU A 634 19.35 21.62 15.99
CA LEU A 634 19.31 22.75 16.92
C LEU A 634 20.69 23.32 17.25
N GLU A 635 21.72 22.48 17.37
CA GLU A 635 23.11 22.91 17.57
C GLU A 635 23.58 23.85 16.44
N ARG A 636 23.08 23.64 15.21
CA ARG A 636 23.40 24.46 14.04
C ARG A 636 22.53 25.69 13.89
N VAL A 637 21.25 25.59 14.25
CA VAL A 637 20.27 26.67 14.10
C VAL A 637 20.39 27.70 15.22
N LEU A 638 20.65 27.25 16.45
CA LEU A 638 20.70 28.09 17.65
C LEU A 638 22.10 28.66 17.92
N THR A 639 23.00 28.61 16.93
CA THR A 639 24.33 29.20 17.03
C THR A 639 24.22 30.69 17.40
N GLY A 640 24.85 31.06 18.52
CA GLY A 640 24.82 32.43 19.06
C GLY A 640 23.87 32.65 20.23
N LEU A 641 23.02 31.68 20.59
CA LEU A 641 22.27 31.70 21.85
C LEU A 641 23.09 31.09 23.01
N PRO A 642 22.92 31.56 24.26
CA PRO A 642 23.64 31.05 25.43
C PRO A 642 23.03 29.72 25.91
N VAL A 643 23.15 28.67 25.09
CA VAL A 643 22.58 27.35 25.34
C VAL A 643 23.66 26.28 25.34
N SER A 644 23.48 25.23 26.13
CA SER A 644 24.34 24.04 26.09
C SER A 644 23.51 22.77 25.86
N PHE A 645 24.08 21.81 25.12
CA PHE A 645 23.37 20.60 24.73
C PHE A 645 23.84 19.41 25.55
N GLY A 646 22.93 18.82 26.32
CA GLY A 646 23.09 17.51 26.93
C GLY A 646 22.59 16.38 26.00
N PRO A 647 22.67 15.11 26.44
CA PRO A 647 22.22 13.97 25.63
C PRO A 647 20.72 13.99 25.28
N ARG A 648 19.89 14.56 26.16
CA ARG A 648 18.41 14.58 26.04
C ARG A 648 17.80 15.97 26.26
N HIS A 649 18.61 16.97 26.60
CA HIS A 649 18.14 18.28 27.02
C HIS A 649 18.95 19.40 26.37
N VAL A 650 18.29 20.54 26.14
CA VAL A 650 18.94 21.84 25.92
C VAL A 650 18.89 22.61 27.23
N HIS A 651 20.03 23.06 27.72
CA HIS A 651 20.16 23.77 28.98
C HIS A 651 20.35 25.27 28.75
N ILE A 652 19.61 26.07 29.52
CA ILE A 652 19.60 27.54 29.47
C ILE A 652 19.58 28.04 30.92
N GLY A 653 20.75 28.29 31.51
CA GLY A 653 20.86 28.59 32.95
C GLY A 653 20.25 27.47 33.81
N PRO A 654 19.31 27.74 34.74
CA PRO A 654 18.66 26.72 35.57
C PRO A 654 17.59 25.90 34.82
N PHE A 655 17.30 26.24 33.57
CA PHE A 655 16.26 25.58 32.79
C PHE A 655 16.83 24.45 31.92
N ALA A 656 16.04 23.39 31.75
CA ALA A 656 16.31 22.31 30.81
C ALA A 656 15.07 22.05 29.95
N VAL A 657 15.24 21.99 28.63
CA VAL A 657 14.20 21.65 27.66
C VAL A 657 14.44 20.25 27.12
N HIS A 658 13.51 19.32 27.34
CA HIS A 658 13.65 17.92 26.91
C HIS A 658 13.42 17.78 25.39
N LEU A 659 14.41 17.21 24.68
CA LEU A 659 14.45 17.13 23.21
C LEU A 659 13.36 16.25 22.60
N ALA A 660 12.79 15.30 23.35
CA ALA A 660 11.76 14.38 22.84
C ALA A 660 10.32 14.79 23.21
N THR A 661 10.14 15.71 24.17
CA THR A 661 8.81 16.06 24.70
C THR A 661 8.55 17.55 24.69
N ALA A 662 9.57 18.38 24.44
CA ALA A 662 9.57 19.83 24.62
C ALA A 662 9.20 20.29 26.05
N ARG A 663 9.17 19.38 27.03
CA ARG A 663 8.92 19.73 28.43
C ARG A 663 10.06 20.60 28.95
N VAL A 664 9.70 21.66 29.66
CA VAL A 664 10.64 22.56 30.30
C VAL A 664 10.64 22.28 31.79
N THR A 665 11.83 22.10 32.36
CA THR A 665 12.03 22.05 33.80
C THR A 665 12.93 23.20 34.24
N ARG A 666 12.79 23.64 35.48
CA ARG A 666 13.71 24.54 36.18
C ARG A 666 14.18 23.82 37.43
N ASP A 667 15.48 23.58 37.54
CA ASP A 667 16.07 22.85 38.68
C ASP A 667 15.40 21.49 38.95
N GLY A 668 14.91 20.84 37.88
CA GLY A 668 14.22 19.53 37.94
C GLY A 668 12.69 19.61 38.03
N GLU A 669 12.12 20.75 38.40
CA GLU A 669 10.66 20.91 38.54
C GLU A 669 10.01 21.37 37.22
N PRO A 670 8.87 20.79 36.78
CA PRO A 670 8.19 21.19 35.55
C PRO A 670 7.71 22.64 35.58
N VAL A 671 7.96 23.39 34.50
CA VAL A 671 7.52 24.78 34.33
C VAL A 671 6.67 24.89 33.06
N ALA A 672 5.50 25.52 33.18
CA ALA A 672 4.68 25.86 32.03
C ALA A 672 5.33 27.01 31.24
N VAL A 673 5.60 26.77 29.96
CA VAL A 673 6.04 27.80 29.03
C VAL A 673 4.93 27.99 28.00
N GLU A 674 4.11 29.02 28.21
CA GLU A 674 3.07 29.37 27.25
C GLU A 674 3.68 30.07 26.03
N PRO A 675 3.16 29.83 24.82
CA PRO A 675 3.51 30.59 23.64
C PRO A 675 3.19 32.08 23.85
N GLN A 676 4.12 32.98 23.54
CA GLN A 676 3.80 34.41 23.51
C GLN A 676 3.12 34.71 22.17
N GLU A 677 1.87 35.20 22.21
CA GLU A 677 1.12 35.66 21.03
C GLU A 677 1.13 37.20 20.95
N GLY A 678 1.06 37.77 19.74
CA GLY A 678 0.99 39.23 19.51
C GLY A 678 2.34 39.90 19.19
N GLU A 679 2.40 41.24 19.27
CA GLU A 679 3.59 42.05 18.93
C GLU A 679 4.84 41.75 19.78
N THR A 680 4.67 41.07 20.93
CA THR A 680 5.75 40.66 21.84
C THR A 680 6.24 39.22 21.58
N ALA A 681 5.75 38.53 20.55
CA ALA A 681 6.17 37.16 20.23
C ALA A 681 7.63 37.12 19.76
N VAL A 682 8.45 36.29 20.41
CA VAL A 682 9.86 36.13 19.97
C VAL A 682 9.87 35.38 18.64
N PRO A 683 10.50 35.92 17.58
CA PRO A 683 10.51 35.26 16.28
C PRO A 683 11.21 33.91 16.37
N LEU A 684 10.55 32.87 15.85
CA LEU A 684 11.11 31.52 15.79
C LEU A 684 12.34 31.51 14.89
N PRO A 685 13.37 30.73 15.25
CA PRO A 685 14.52 30.54 14.38
C PRO A 685 14.08 29.76 13.14
N TRP A 686 14.73 30.02 12.02
CA TRP A 686 14.54 29.22 10.81
C TRP A 686 14.88 27.75 11.08
N LEU A 687 14.07 26.82 10.58
CA LEU A 687 14.27 25.38 10.75
C LEU A 687 14.51 24.68 9.41
N PRO A 688 15.37 23.64 9.37
CA PRO A 688 15.73 22.95 8.13
C PRO A 688 14.62 22.06 7.54
N TYR A 689 13.54 21.81 8.27
CA TYR A 689 12.40 21.00 7.83
C TYR A 689 11.19 21.21 8.76
N ASP A 690 9.98 20.91 8.26
CA ASP A 690 8.74 20.94 9.05
C ASP A 690 8.66 19.73 9.99
N GLU A 691 8.84 19.98 11.28
CA GLU A 691 8.56 19.01 12.33
C GLU A 691 8.02 19.71 13.58
N ARG A 692 6.74 19.51 13.89
CA ARG A 692 6.06 20.13 15.05
C ARG A 692 6.78 19.99 16.38
N LEU A 693 7.43 18.85 16.64
CA LEU A 693 8.16 18.67 17.89
C LEU A 693 9.46 19.48 17.90
N LEU A 694 10.21 19.52 16.79
CA LEU A 694 11.38 20.39 16.66
C LEU A 694 11.01 21.85 16.84
N GLU A 695 9.91 22.29 16.21
CA GLU A 695 9.36 23.65 16.34
C GLU A 695 9.00 23.96 17.80
N ARG A 696 8.30 23.06 18.50
CA ARG A 696 7.99 23.23 19.92
C ARG A 696 9.25 23.31 20.80
N VAL A 697 10.26 22.47 20.54
CA VAL A 697 11.52 22.52 21.29
C VAL A 697 12.24 23.85 21.02
N ALA A 698 12.34 24.28 19.77
CA ALA A 698 12.95 25.56 19.39
C ALA A 698 12.20 26.74 20.04
N HIS A 699 10.87 26.74 19.99
CA HIS A 699 10.02 27.73 20.65
C HIS A 699 10.30 27.79 22.15
N ALA A 700 10.31 26.64 22.83
CA ALA A 700 10.56 26.56 24.27
C ALA A 700 11.95 27.10 24.61
N VAL A 701 12.98 26.74 23.84
CA VAL A 701 14.35 27.22 24.04
C VAL A 701 14.45 28.73 23.87
N VAL A 702 13.91 29.28 22.78
CA VAL A 702 13.98 30.72 22.50
C VAL A 702 13.16 31.54 23.51
N THR A 703 11.99 31.04 23.91
CA THR A 703 11.17 31.68 24.95
C THR A 703 11.89 31.74 26.28
N VAL A 704 12.52 30.63 26.70
CA VAL A 704 13.27 30.58 27.96
C VAL A 704 14.54 31.43 27.88
N ALA A 705 15.26 31.40 26.75
CA ALA A 705 16.43 32.24 26.53
C ALA A 705 16.09 33.74 26.58
N GLY A 706 14.96 34.15 26.00
CA GLY A 706 14.46 35.53 26.10
C GLY A 706 14.11 35.96 27.53
N LYS A 707 13.53 35.06 28.34
CA LYS A 707 13.24 35.29 29.77
C LYS A 707 14.52 35.44 30.61
N VAL A 708 15.52 34.59 30.39
CA VAL A 708 16.82 34.67 31.05
C VAL A 708 17.57 35.94 30.64
N GLY A 709 17.59 36.29 29.35
CA GLY A 709 18.21 37.52 28.84
C GLY A 709 17.56 38.80 29.36
N SER A 710 16.22 38.81 29.53
CA SER A 710 15.49 39.95 30.11
C SER A 710 15.70 40.09 31.62
N SER A 711 15.95 38.98 32.32
CA SER A 711 16.20 38.97 33.77
C SER A 711 17.62 39.45 34.13
N ALA A 712 18.59 39.31 33.22
CA ALA A 712 19.94 39.86 33.38
C ALA A 712 19.99 41.41 33.29
N LEU A 713 18.96 42.05 32.73
CA LEU A 713 18.79 43.51 32.71
C LEU A 713 18.11 44.05 33.98
N TRP A 714 17.65 43.17 34.88
CA TRP A 714 16.99 43.50 36.15
C TRP A 714 17.64 42.73 37.30
N SER A 715 18.94 42.98 37.53
CA SER A 715 19.52 42.76 38.86
C SER A 715 19.67 44.14 39.52
N PRO A 716 18.93 44.45 40.61
CA PRO A 716 19.24 45.63 41.40
C PRO A 716 20.57 45.36 42.12
N GLY A 717 21.58 46.18 41.83
CA GLY A 717 22.80 46.26 42.62
C GLY A 717 22.53 46.81 44.01
#